data_AF-A0A352Z203-F1
#
_entry.id   AF-A0A352Z203-F1
#
_cell.length_a   1.000
_cell.length_b   1.000
_cell.length_c   1.000
_cell.angle_alpha   90.00
_cell.angle_beta   90.00
_cell.angle_gamma   90.00
#
_symmetry.space_group_name_H-M   'P 1'
#
loop_
_entity.id
_entity.type
_entity.pdbx_description
1 polymer ?
#
loop_
_entity_poly.entity_id
_entity_poly.type
_entity_poly.pdbx_seq_one_letter_code
_entity_poly.pdbx_strand_id
1 'polypeptide(L)'
;QFIITDSWEAGVQNWTDNMPDEFKKLRGYDMLPWMPVITGQIVESAEASEKFLWDFRKTISDLTTINHYDQLTTILQKRDMGRYTESHEGGRAFIGDGMEVKRKADIPMSATWTPREADRVEDVDVATRYKADVLESASVAHIYGQNLVAAESMTARGNSFAYSPERLKPTADMELAMGLNLFVIHTSVHQPVDDKKPGLGLGPYGQWFTRHETWAEQAESWIKYLARSSFMLQQGKFVADILYYYGEDSNITALFGNKLPEIPEGFRYDFLNSDALINILSVKAGKIITPSGMNYMLLALDPNSIHMPLPVLRKLRSLVQDGAVVSGPKPIRSPSLSDDQEEFNTIVNELWANQKGENIVGKGKILAGMTPDEAIKTLKISPDFTYTGTDEKTTLLFVHRKMADADIYWVKNRNNRWEKLQATFRISGRQPEIWHPVYGKIYPVSYTMGKGEINVPLNMEPNDALFVVFRKKTNAKSVSLPEMTEKNLTTIRGPWELTLQPDLGAPEKIALDDLSSWTDNNDPGVKYFSGTGTYTRIIKAEENWFNTDNRIRIDLGNLKDLAEVLVNGKSSGIVWKTPFRLDITDNLKPGDNTLEIKVTNLWVNRLIGDVQPDVKVKYTYTTIPFYQADAPLLPSGLLGPVQILSLSEK
;
A
#
# COMPACT_ATOMS: atom_id res chain seq x y z
N GLN A 1 10.53 16.76 -16.02
CA GLN A 1 9.81 15.72 -16.81
C GLN A 1 10.30 14.35 -16.35
N PHE A 2 9.60 13.26 -16.68
CA PHE A 2 10.00 11.92 -16.25
C PHE A 2 9.96 10.91 -17.40
N ILE A 3 10.80 9.88 -17.33
CA ILE A 3 10.65 8.61 -18.06
C ILE A 3 10.34 7.51 -17.05
N ILE A 4 9.50 6.55 -17.47
CA ILE A 4 9.24 5.32 -16.72
C ILE A 4 10.06 4.20 -17.36
N THR A 5 10.85 3.49 -16.56
CA THR A 5 11.39 2.17 -16.88
C THR A 5 10.46 1.14 -16.26
N ASP A 6 9.68 0.48 -17.11
CA ASP A 6 8.69 -0.52 -16.72
C ASP A 6 9.35 -1.80 -16.15
N SER A 7 8.54 -2.75 -15.67
CA SER A 7 9.04 -4.06 -15.25
C SER A 7 9.72 -4.82 -16.41
N TRP A 8 10.58 -5.78 -16.07
CA TRP A 8 11.42 -6.45 -17.06
C TRP A 8 10.79 -7.73 -17.63
N GLU A 9 10.41 -7.75 -18.90
CA GLU A 9 9.97 -8.98 -19.61
C GLU A 9 10.85 -9.34 -20.82
N ALA A 10 12.06 -8.77 -20.93
CA ALA A 10 12.95 -8.96 -22.07
C ALA A 10 13.74 -10.30 -22.07
N GLY A 11 13.38 -11.24 -21.18
CA GLY A 11 14.09 -12.51 -21.01
C GLY A 11 15.44 -12.37 -20.28
N VAL A 12 16.27 -13.41 -20.39
CA VAL A 12 17.55 -13.52 -19.67
C VAL A 12 18.72 -13.50 -20.64
N GLN A 13 19.66 -12.58 -20.41
CA GLN A 13 20.93 -12.47 -21.13
C GLN A 13 22.09 -12.83 -20.21
N ASN A 14 23.11 -13.51 -20.74
CA ASN A 14 24.30 -13.91 -19.99
C ASN A 14 25.63 -13.50 -20.64
N TRP A 15 25.62 -12.71 -21.72
CA TRP A 15 26.84 -12.30 -22.41
C TRP A 15 26.77 -10.88 -22.96
N THR A 16 27.92 -10.24 -23.11
CA THR A 16 28.16 -8.99 -23.83
C THR A 16 29.59 -8.98 -24.35
N ASP A 17 29.90 -8.20 -25.39
CA ASP A 17 31.22 -8.19 -26.04
C ASP A 17 32.36 -7.85 -25.04
N ASN A 18 32.10 -6.95 -24.09
CA ASN A 18 33.06 -6.54 -23.07
C ASN A 18 33.04 -7.41 -21.80
N MET A 19 32.38 -8.57 -21.82
CA MET A 19 32.21 -9.41 -20.62
C MET A 19 33.54 -9.83 -19.97
N PRO A 20 34.58 -10.27 -20.70
CA PRO A 20 35.85 -10.66 -20.08
C PRO A 20 36.54 -9.51 -19.33
N ASP A 21 36.53 -8.31 -19.92
CA ASP A 21 37.19 -7.14 -19.34
C ASP A 21 36.43 -6.64 -18.10
N GLU A 22 35.10 -6.56 -18.19
CA GLU A 22 34.27 -6.16 -17.05
C GLU A 22 34.31 -7.19 -15.92
N PHE A 23 34.28 -8.49 -16.24
CA PHE A 23 34.44 -9.55 -15.24
C PHE A 23 35.77 -9.40 -14.51
N LYS A 24 36.88 -9.28 -15.26
CA LYS A 24 38.21 -9.14 -14.66
C LYS A 24 38.32 -7.91 -13.77
N LYS A 25 37.74 -6.79 -14.20
CA LYS A 25 37.69 -5.54 -13.42
C LYS A 25 36.85 -5.67 -12.15
N LEU A 26 35.70 -6.34 -12.21
CA LEU A 26 34.74 -6.41 -11.11
C LEU A 26 35.01 -7.56 -10.12
N ARG A 27 35.60 -8.66 -10.59
CA ARG A 27 35.86 -9.88 -9.81
C ARG A 27 37.35 -10.08 -9.49
N GLY A 28 38.25 -9.39 -10.17
CA GLY A 28 39.68 -9.40 -9.87
C GLY A 28 40.48 -10.57 -10.44
N TYR A 29 39.87 -11.42 -11.28
CA TYR A 29 40.56 -12.54 -11.94
C TYR A 29 40.03 -12.77 -13.37
N ASP A 30 40.78 -13.50 -14.18
CA ASP A 30 40.43 -13.78 -15.58
C ASP A 30 39.36 -14.88 -15.68
N MET A 31 38.25 -14.62 -16.37
CA MET A 31 37.22 -15.63 -16.61
C MET A 31 37.55 -16.62 -17.73
N LEU A 32 38.52 -16.34 -18.60
CA LEU A 32 38.80 -17.16 -19.78
C LEU A 32 39.12 -18.63 -19.44
N PRO A 33 39.91 -18.96 -18.39
CA PRO A 33 40.13 -20.35 -17.98
C PRO A 33 38.85 -21.06 -17.50
N TRP A 34 37.86 -20.30 -17.04
CA TRP A 34 36.61 -20.79 -16.46
C TRP A 34 35.44 -20.83 -17.46
N MET A 35 35.62 -20.29 -18.66
CA MET A 35 34.62 -20.29 -19.74
C MET A 35 33.95 -21.65 -19.99
N PRO A 36 34.65 -22.82 -19.95
CA PRO A 36 34.01 -24.12 -20.11
C PRO A 36 32.86 -24.37 -19.11
N VAL A 37 32.94 -23.79 -17.91
CA VAL A 37 31.91 -23.93 -16.86
C VAL A 37 30.56 -23.36 -17.29
N ILE A 38 30.55 -22.29 -18.08
CA ILE A 38 29.31 -21.69 -18.61
C ILE A 38 28.54 -22.67 -19.52
N THR A 39 29.26 -23.64 -20.10
CA THR A 39 28.69 -24.71 -20.94
C THR A 39 28.46 -26.03 -20.19
N GLY A 40 28.65 -26.04 -18.86
CA GLY A 40 28.39 -27.19 -17.99
C GLY A 40 29.59 -28.10 -17.73
N GLN A 41 30.81 -27.71 -18.14
CA GLN A 41 32.03 -28.47 -17.82
C GLN A 41 32.55 -28.12 -16.43
N ILE A 42 33.06 -29.11 -15.69
CA ILE A 42 33.68 -28.85 -14.39
C ILE A 42 35.13 -28.43 -14.61
N VAL A 43 35.50 -27.26 -14.08
CA VAL A 43 36.89 -26.79 -13.99
C VAL A 43 37.31 -26.84 -12.52
N GLU A 44 38.45 -27.48 -12.25
CA GLU A 44 39.01 -27.81 -10.93
C GLU A 44 38.12 -28.71 -10.05
N SER A 45 36.94 -28.23 -9.66
CA SER A 45 35.97 -28.97 -8.85
C SER A 45 34.55 -28.42 -9.05
N ALA A 46 33.53 -29.16 -8.63
CA ALA A 46 32.15 -28.69 -8.66
C ALA A 46 31.99 -27.39 -7.85
N GLU A 47 32.58 -27.32 -6.66
CA GLU A 47 32.51 -26.12 -5.81
C GLU A 47 33.18 -24.90 -6.45
N ALA A 48 34.39 -25.06 -7.02
CA ALA A 48 35.09 -23.97 -7.69
C ALA A 48 34.31 -23.47 -8.93
N SER A 49 33.73 -24.41 -9.68
CA SER A 49 32.86 -24.11 -10.82
C SER A 49 31.58 -23.35 -10.39
N GLU A 50 30.94 -23.76 -9.28
CA GLU A 50 29.77 -23.06 -8.73
C GLU A 50 30.11 -21.64 -8.24
N LYS A 51 31.26 -21.47 -7.58
CA LYS A 51 31.76 -20.16 -7.15
C LYS A 51 32.04 -19.24 -8.33
N PHE A 52 32.68 -19.75 -9.39
CA PHE A 52 32.83 -19.01 -10.64
C PHE A 52 31.48 -18.62 -11.25
N LEU A 53 30.51 -19.55 -11.30
CA LEU A 53 29.18 -19.24 -11.85
C LEU A 53 28.45 -18.19 -11.02
N TRP A 54 28.67 -18.14 -9.70
CA TRP A 54 28.17 -17.07 -8.84
C TRP A 54 28.80 -15.72 -9.21
N ASP A 55 30.14 -15.65 -9.31
CA ASP A 55 30.86 -14.43 -9.74
C ASP A 55 30.41 -13.94 -11.12
N PHE A 56 30.16 -14.88 -12.04
CA PHE A 56 29.64 -14.60 -13.37
C PHE A 56 28.22 -14.01 -13.31
N ARG A 57 27.32 -14.60 -12.54
CA ARG A 57 25.96 -14.04 -12.33
C ARG A 57 26.00 -12.68 -11.62
N LYS A 58 26.87 -12.49 -10.63
CA LYS A 58 27.04 -11.19 -9.97
C LYS A 58 27.57 -10.14 -10.95
N THR A 59 28.46 -10.53 -11.87
CA THR A 59 28.93 -9.64 -12.94
C THR A 59 27.78 -9.23 -13.86
N ILE A 60 26.91 -10.16 -14.27
CA ILE A 60 25.70 -9.84 -15.05
C ILE A 60 24.79 -8.87 -14.28
N SER A 61 24.59 -9.12 -12.98
CA SER A 61 23.80 -8.25 -12.11
C SER A 61 24.37 -6.82 -12.06
N ASP A 62 25.67 -6.68 -11.80
CA ASP A 62 26.36 -5.39 -11.74
C ASP A 62 26.27 -4.63 -13.07
N LEU A 63 26.48 -5.33 -14.20
CA LEU A 63 26.39 -4.72 -15.52
C LEU A 63 24.96 -4.32 -15.88
N THR A 64 23.95 -5.10 -15.47
CA THR A 64 22.55 -4.72 -15.65
C THR A 64 22.26 -3.43 -14.87
N THR A 65 22.65 -3.37 -13.60
CA THR A 65 22.45 -2.16 -12.79
C THR A 65 23.20 -0.95 -13.36
N ILE A 66 24.49 -1.09 -13.68
CA ILE A 66 25.34 0.02 -14.09
C ILE A 66 25.02 0.49 -15.52
N ASN A 67 24.98 -0.44 -16.47
CA ASN A 67 24.92 -0.09 -17.89
C ASN A 67 23.51 0.07 -18.43
N HIS A 68 22.49 -0.44 -17.72
CA HIS A 68 21.09 -0.18 -18.05
C HIS A 68 20.51 0.91 -17.13
N TYR A 69 20.31 0.63 -15.86
CA TYR A 69 19.52 1.49 -14.96
C TYR A 69 20.24 2.78 -14.54
N ASP A 70 21.48 2.69 -14.07
CA ASP A 70 22.28 3.86 -13.68
C ASP A 70 22.64 4.73 -14.90
N GLN A 71 22.93 4.09 -16.04
CA GLN A 71 23.22 4.79 -17.28
C GLN A 71 22.01 5.55 -17.82
N LEU A 72 20.80 4.96 -17.77
CA LEU A 72 19.56 5.67 -18.11
C LEU A 72 19.37 6.91 -17.23
N THR A 73 19.62 6.78 -15.92
CA THR A 73 19.57 7.93 -15.00
C THR A 73 20.55 9.03 -15.43
N THR A 74 21.80 8.67 -15.73
CA THR A 74 22.83 9.61 -16.19
C THR A 74 22.45 10.31 -17.50
N ILE A 75 21.83 9.58 -18.43
CA ILE A 75 21.34 10.12 -19.71
C ILE A 75 20.19 11.11 -19.51
N LEU A 76 19.29 10.84 -18.55
CA LEU A 76 18.12 11.66 -18.25
C LEU A 76 18.47 12.92 -17.47
N GLN A 77 19.43 12.85 -16.55
CA GLN A 77 19.94 14.03 -15.83
C GLN A 77 20.51 15.09 -16.79
N LYS A 78 21.17 14.68 -17.88
CA LYS A 78 21.64 15.61 -18.94
C LYS A 78 20.50 16.34 -19.68
N ARG A 79 19.25 15.96 -19.43
CA ARG A 79 18.03 16.51 -20.04
C ARG A 79 17.07 17.11 -19.01
N ASP A 80 17.49 17.28 -17.76
CA ASP A 80 16.63 17.72 -16.65
C ASP A 80 15.36 16.85 -16.48
N MET A 81 15.52 15.54 -16.72
CA MET A 81 14.48 14.53 -16.57
C MET A 81 14.80 13.60 -15.42
N GLY A 82 13.77 13.21 -14.67
CA GLY A 82 13.86 12.16 -13.66
C GLY A 82 13.41 10.80 -14.20
N ARG A 83 13.61 9.76 -13.39
CA ARG A 83 13.25 8.38 -13.72
C ARG A 83 12.38 7.75 -12.65
N TYR A 84 11.21 7.25 -13.06
CA TYR A 84 10.50 6.19 -12.34
C TYR A 84 11.09 4.85 -12.77
N THR A 85 11.25 3.91 -11.84
CA THR A 85 11.72 2.58 -12.23
C THR A 85 11.10 1.46 -11.44
N GLU A 86 10.57 0.51 -12.19
CA GLU A 86 10.26 -0.82 -11.69
C GLU A 86 11.48 -1.74 -11.80
N SER A 87 11.32 -2.99 -11.39
CA SER A 87 12.35 -4.03 -11.43
C SER A 87 11.78 -5.37 -11.91
N HIS A 88 11.52 -6.28 -10.99
CA HIS A 88 11.12 -7.65 -11.25
C HIS A 88 9.60 -7.86 -11.21
N GLU A 89 8.85 -7.01 -10.49
CA GLU A 89 7.44 -7.18 -10.09
C GLU A 89 7.17 -8.47 -9.27
N GLY A 90 7.53 -9.63 -9.82
CA GLY A 90 7.33 -10.94 -9.23
C GLY A 90 8.41 -11.94 -9.65
N GLY A 91 8.82 -12.80 -8.73
CA GLY A 91 9.85 -13.81 -9.02
C GLY A 91 11.20 -13.16 -9.36
N ARG A 92 11.95 -13.80 -10.28
CA ARG A 92 13.26 -13.33 -10.75
C ARG A 92 13.23 -13.16 -12.26
N ALA A 93 12.78 -12.00 -12.71
CA ALA A 93 12.60 -11.70 -14.13
C ALA A 93 13.93 -11.57 -14.92
N PHE A 94 15.00 -11.15 -14.25
CA PHE A 94 16.35 -11.06 -14.80
C PHE A 94 17.40 -11.35 -13.72
N ILE A 95 18.66 -11.51 -14.13
CA ILE A 95 19.80 -11.64 -13.20
C ILE A 95 20.16 -10.24 -12.71
N GLY A 96 19.60 -9.87 -11.56
CA GLY A 96 19.80 -8.57 -10.93
C GLY A 96 19.25 -8.54 -9.52
N ASP A 97 19.56 -7.48 -8.80
CA ASP A 97 18.95 -7.14 -7.51
C ASP A 97 17.96 -5.98 -7.68
N GLY A 98 16.72 -6.18 -7.23
CA GLY A 98 15.64 -5.23 -7.42
C GLY A 98 15.87 -3.89 -6.69
N MET A 99 16.55 -3.91 -5.54
CA MET A 99 16.93 -2.68 -4.84
C MET A 99 18.05 -1.93 -5.57
N GLU A 100 19.08 -2.63 -6.05
CA GLU A 100 20.21 -2.01 -6.75
C GLU A 100 19.78 -1.24 -8.01
N VAL A 101 18.91 -1.84 -8.84
CA VAL A 101 18.45 -1.19 -10.09
C VAL A 101 17.59 0.06 -9.85
N LYS A 102 17.00 0.15 -8.65
CA LYS A 102 16.19 1.28 -8.18
C LYS A 102 17.02 2.38 -7.51
N ARG A 103 18.28 2.11 -7.10
CA ARG A 103 19.07 2.99 -6.19
C ARG A 103 19.31 4.42 -6.68
N LYS A 104 19.44 4.62 -8.00
CA LYS A 104 19.67 5.94 -8.61
C LYS A 104 18.43 6.55 -9.25
N ALA A 105 17.29 5.86 -9.26
CA ALA A 105 16.05 6.47 -9.74
C ALA A 105 15.62 7.60 -8.81
N ASP A 106 14.96 8.61 -9.37
CA ASP A 106 14.32 9.66 -8.59
C ASP A 106 13.12 9.09 -7.81
N ILE A 107 12.42 8.13 -8.40
CA ILE A 107 11.24 7.50 -7.81
C ILE A 107 11.30 5.98 -8.03
N PRO A 108 11.70 5.17 -7.02
CA PRO A 108 11.53 3.73 -7.08
C PRO A 108 10.03 3.37 -7.18
N MET A 109 9.72 2.43 -8.05
CA MET A 109 8.36 2.05 -8.40
C MET A 109 8.20 0.53 -8.33
N SER A 110 7.03 0.07 -7.93
CA SER A 110 6.62 -1.35 -7.88
C SER A 110 5.33 -1.54 -8.66
N ALA A 111 4.76 -2.74 -8.69
CA ALA A 111 3.40 -2.95 -9.18
C ALA A 111 2.49 -3.66 -8.16
N THR A 112 1.19 -3.44 -8.25
CA THR A 112 0.19 -4.11 -7.42
C THR A 112 -1.07 -4.37 -8.20
N TRP A 113 -1.54 -5.62 -8.13
CA TRP A 113 -2.80 -6.02 -8.74
C TRP A 113 -3.90 -6.18 -7.69
N THR A 114 -5.14 -5.92 -8.10
CA THR A 114 -6.31 -6.27 -7.30
C THR A 114 -6.42 -7.80 -7.15
N PRO A 115 -7.01 -8.31 -6.06
CA PRO A 115 -7.30 -9.73 -5.89
C PRO A 115 -8.10 -10.31 -7.08
N ARG A 116 -7.79 -11.57 -7.48
CA ARG A 116 -8.43 -12.21 -8.65
C ARG A 116 -9.74 -12.90 -8.26
N GLU A 117 -10.63 -13.08 -9.24
CA GLU A 117 -11.95 -13.72 -9.05
C GLU A 117 -11.87 -15.25 -8.84
N ALA A 118 -10.82 -15.91 -9.34
CA ALA A 118 -10.60 -17.35 -9.13
C ALA A 118 -10.39 -17.72 -7.65
N ASP A 119 -10.16 -16.71 -6.80
CA ASP A 119 -9.92 -16.86 -5.38
C ASP A 119 -11.22 -16.79 -4.55
N ARG A 120 -12.41 -17.01 -5.15
CA ARG A 120 -13.80 -16.95 -4.60
C ARG A 120 -13.99 -17.29 -3.11
N VAL A 121 -13.52 -16.43 -2.22
CA VAL A 121 -13.76 -16.47 -0.79
C VAL A 121 -13.84 -15.02 -0.32
N GLU A 122 -14.87 -14.67 0.44
CA GLU A 122 -14.82 -13.46 1.27
C GLU A 122 -13.51 -13.53 2.08
N ASP A 123 -12.57 -12.58 1.89
CA ASP A 123 -11.20 -12.53 2.45
C ASP A 123 -10.02 -12.74 1.46
N VAL A 124 -10.19 -12.53 0.14
CA VAL A 124 -9.00 -12.48 -0.75
C VAL A 124 -8.20 -11.19 -0.53
N ASP A 125 -7.08 -11.32 0.16
CA ASP A 125 -6.10 -10.27 0.37
C ASP A 125 -5.22 -10.07 -0.88
N VAL A 126 -4.53 -8.93 -0.97
CA VAL A 126 -3.55 -8.73 -2.04
C VAL A 126 -2.41 -9.76 -1.90
N ALA A 127 -2.05 -10.38 -3.02
CA ALA A 127 -1.03 -11.42 -3.06
C ALA A 127 0.31 -10.94 -2.49
N THR A 128 0.98 -11.82 -1.74
CA THR A 128 2.21 -11.50 -1.00
C THR A 128 3.33 -10.93 -1.88
N ARG A 129 3.44 -11.38 -3.14
CA ARG A 129 4.44 -10.84 -4.09
C ARG A 129 4.35 -9.33 -4.29
N TYR A 130 3.15 -8.77 -4.35
CA TYR A 130 2.97 -7.33 -4.54
C TYR A 130 3.33 -6.56 -3.27
N LYS A 131 3.07 -7.14 -2.09
CA LYS A 131 3.56 -6.59 -0.81
C LYS A 131 5.08 -6.53 -0.78
N ALA A 132 5.74 -7.61 -1.23
CA ALA A 132 7.20 -7.70 -1.28
C ALA A 132 7.81 -6.66 -2.24
N ASP A 133 7.22 -6.45 -3.42
CA ASP A 133 7.70 -5.46 -4.39
C ASP A 133 7.50 -4.01 -3.91
N VAL A 134 6.35 -3.68 -3.30
CA VAL A 134 6.15 -2.35 -2.69
C VAL A 134 7.15 -2.11 -1.55
N LEU A 135 7.38 -3.11 -0.68
CA LEU A 135 8.38 -3.02 0.38
C LEU A 135 9.81 -2.88 -0.16
N GLU A 136 10.16 -3.55 -1.26
CA GLU A 136 11.44 -3.38 -1.94
C GLU A 136 11.62 -1.91 -2.37
N SER A 137 10.66 -1.35 -3.09
CA SER A 137 10.70 0.05 -3.54
C SER A 137 10.72 1.04 -2.38
N ALA A 138 9.95 0.78 -1.32
CA ALA A 138 9.95 1.61 -0.11
C ALA A 138 11.31 1.57 0.61
N SER A 139 11.89 0.39 0.76
CA SER A 139 13.20 0.20 1.39
C SER A 139 14.29 0.94 0.64
N VAL A 140 14.24 0.95 -0.71
CA VAL A 140 15.13 1.79 -1.54
C VAL A 140 14.93 3.26 -1.22
N ALA A 141 13.70 3.77 -1.29
CA ALA A 141 13.41 5.19 -1.05
C ALA A 141 13.83 5.67 0.33
N HIS A 142 13.70 4.80 1.34
CA HIS A 142 14.11 5.07 2.71
C HIS A 142 15.63 5.10 2.84
N ILE A 143 16.33 4.06 2.38
CA ILE A 143 17.77 3.89 2.58
C ILE A 143 18.59 4.86 1.74
N TYR A 144 18.26 5.00 0.46
CA TYR A 144 18.99 5.86 -0.49
C TYR A 144 18.48 7.32 -0.50
N GLY A 145 17.26 7.57 0.01
CA GLY A 145 16.79 8.91 0.35
C GLY A 145 15.87 9.59 -0.66
N GLN A 146 15.33 8.86 -1.64
CA GLN A 146 14.35 9.35 -2.61
C GLN A 146 13.04 9.82 -1.95
N ASN A 147 12.65 9.22 -0.82
CA ASN A 147 11.41 9.44 -0.07
C ASN A 147 10.10 9.10 -0.80
N LEU A 148 10.00 9.38 -2.11
CA LEU A 148 8.85 9.00 -2.93
C LEU A 148 8.92 7.52 -3.30
N VAL A 149 7.79 6.84 -3.16
CA VAL A 149 7.61 5.43 -3.52
C VAL A 149 6.36 5.35 -4.38
N ALA A 150 6.54 4.91 -5.62
CA ALA A 150 5.44 4.76 -6.57
C ALA A 150 5.02 3.30 -6.75
N ALA A 151 3.83 3.09 -7.29
CA ALA A 151 3.43 1.80 -7.81
C ALA A 151 2.52 1.95 -9.02
N GLU A 152 2.66 1.05 -10.00
CA GLU A 152 1.59 0.67 -10.90
C GLU A 152 0.46 0.09 -10.05
N SER A 153 -0.51 0.93 -9.71
CA SER A 153 -1.49 0.65 -8.67
C SER A 153 -2.77 0.07 -9.24
N MET A 154 -3.26 -0.98 -8.58
CA MET A 154 -4.58 -1.58 -8.76
C MET A 154 -4.84 -2.22 -10.14
N THR A 155 -3.83 -2.75 -10.81
CA THR A 155 -4.02 -3.51 -12.05
C THR A 155 -5.02 -4.64 -11.85
N ALA A 156 -6.02 -4.74 -12.72
CA ALA A 156 -7.09 -5.72 -12.58
C ALA A 156 -7.15 -6.66 -13.77
N ARG A 157 -7.48 -7.93 -13.52
CA ARG A 157 -7.86 -8.90 -14.56
C ARG A 157 -9.07 -9.70 -14.08
N GLY A 158 -10.15 -9.67 -14.85
CA GLY A 158 -11.47 -10.15 -14.41
C GLY A 158 -12.22 -9.09 -13.59
N ASN A 159 -13.48 -9.37 -13.23
CA ASN A 159 -14.38 -8.39 -12.60
C ASN A 159 -14.50 -7.08 -13.42
N SER A 160 -14.65 -7.17 -14.74
CA SER A 160 -14.48 -6.01 -15.61
C SER A 160 -15.50 -4.90 -15.37
N PHE A 161 -15.03 -3.68 -15.14
CA PHE A 161 -15.86 -2.55 -14.70
C PHE A 161 -16.62 -2.77 -13.38
N ALA A 162 -16.27 -3.79 -12.58
CA ALA A 162 -16.92 -4.10 -11.31
C ALA A 162 -16.16 -3.54 -10.09
N TYR A 163 -15.42 -2.44 -10.27
CA TYR A 163 -14.62 -1.80 -9.23
C TYR A 163 -15.19 -0.42 -8.88
N SER A 164 -15.61 -0.27 -7.63
CA SER A 164 -15.90 1.01 -6.99
C SER A 164 -14.73 1.42 -6.09
N PRO A 165 -14.64 2.70 -5.67
CA PRO A 165 -13.67 3.11 -4.66
C PRO A 165 -13.73 2.28 -3.36
N GLU A 166 -14.91 1.82 -2.92
CA GLU A 166 -15.04 0.91 -1.78
C GLU A 166 -14.24 -0.39 -2.00
N ARG A 167 -14.38 -0.98 -3.19
CA ARG A 167 -13.70 -2.24 -3.56
C ARG A 167 -12.19 -2.06 -3.77
N LEU A 168 -11.76 -0.87 -4.18
CA LEU A 168 -10.34 -0.54 -4.41
C LEU A 168 -9.60 -0.17 -3.12
N LYS A 169 -10.31 0.34 -2.11
CA LYS A 169 -9.71 0.83 -0.86
C LYS A 169 -8.81 -0.20 -0.16
N PRO A 170 -9.19 -1.49 -0.01
CA PRO A 170 -8.31 -2.46 0.64
C PRO A 170 -6.96 -2.65 -0.06
N THR A 171 -6.94 -2.61 -1.40
CA THR A 171 -5.70 -2.69 -2.20
C THR A 171 -4.87 -1.43 -2.00
N ALA A 172 -5.46 -0.25 -2.15
CA ALA A 172 -4.74 1.01 -1.94
C ALA A 172 -4.17 1.15 -0.51
N ASP A 173 -4.94 0.74 0.51
CA ASP A 173 -4.49 0.76 1.90
C ASP A 173 -3.37 -0.23 2.17
N MET A 174 -3.37 -1.38 1.49
CA MET A 174 -2.27 -2.33 1.56
C MET A 174 -1.00 -1.69 0.97
N GLU A 175 -1.10 -1.04 -0.20
CA GLU A 175 0.04 -0.35 -0.82
C GLU A 175 0.62 0.70 0.14
N LEU A 176 -0.23 1.54 0.75
CA LEU A 176 0.18 2.54 1.74
C LEU A 176 0.86 1.89 2.96
N ALA A 177 0.32 0.77 3.46
CA ALA A 177 0.87 0.05 4.60
C ALA A 177 2.27 -0.50 4.34
N MET A 178 2.56 -0.87 3.09
CA MET A 178 3.86 -1.39 2.65
C MET A 178 4.86 -0.28 2.29
N GLY A 179 4.46 1.00 2.41
CA GLY A 179 5.33 2.15 2.24
C GLY A 179 5.08 2.97 0.97
N LEU A 180 4.08 2.61 0.14
CA LEU A 180 3.68 3.43 -0.99
C LEU A 180 3.26 4.82 -0.51
N ASN A 181 3.65 5.86 -1.23
CA ASN A 181 3.17 7.21 -0.98
C ASN A 181 2.95 8.04 -2.25
N LEU A 182 2.91 7.40 -3.43
CA LEU A 182 2.61 8.03 -4.72
C LEU A 182 1.92 7.02 -5.67
N PHE A 183 0.60 7.06 -5.75
CA PHE A 183 -0.16 6.18 -6.65
C PHE A 183 0.05 6.54 -8.13
N VAL A 184 0.29 5.52 -8.96
CA VAL A 184 0.17 5.61 -10.43
C VAL A 184 -0.88 4.60 -10.87
N ILE A 185 -2.14 5.05 -10.96
CA ILE A 185 -3.29 4.17 -11.19
C ILE A 185 -3.19 3.55 -12.60
N HIS A 186 -3.09 2.23 -12.66
CA HIS A 186 -3.21 1.46 -13.89
C HIS A 186 -4.69 1.16 -14.15
N THR A 187 -5.35 1.69 -15.18
CA THR A 187 -4.92 2.76 -16.11
C THR A 187 -6.03 3.78 -16.33
N SER A 188 -5.66 4.91 -16.93
CA SER A 188 -6.61 5.82 -17.57
C SER A 188 -6.44 5.75 -19.09
N VAL A 189 -7.05 4.75 -19.72
CA VAL A 189 -6.99 4.57 -21.18
C VAL A 189 -7.58 5.80 -21.88
N HIS A 190 -6.85 6.32 -22.86
CA HIS A 190 -7.29 7.46 -23.66
C HIS A 190 -8.61 7.16 -24.40
N GLN A 191 -9.60 8.02 -24.21
CA GLN A 191 -10.89 7.97 -24.90
C GLN A 191 -10.98 9.06 -25.97
N PRO A 192 -10.83 8.73 -27.28
CA PRO A 192 -10.75 9.72 -28.35
C PRO A 192 -12.12 10.29 -28.78
N VAL A 193 -13.22 9.65 -28.37
CA VAL A 193 -14.60 10.03 -28.74
C VAL A 193 -15.52 9.94 -27.52
N ASP A 194 -16.73 10.52 -27.58
CA ASP A 194 -17.68 10.60 -26.46
C ASP A 194 -18.94 9.74 -26.64
N ASP A 195 -19.18 9.27 -27.85
CA ASP A 195 -20.32 8.46 -28.26
C ASP A 195 -20.14 6.96 -27.96
N LYS A 196 -18.93 6.54 -27.56
CA LYS A 196 -18.60 5.16 -27.20
C LYS A 196 -18.23 5.04 -25.73
N LYS A 197 -19.17 4.58 -24.90
CA LYS A 197 -18.99 4.37 -23.45
C LYS A 197 -19.18 2.89 -23.10
N PRO A 198 -18.46 2.30 -22.14
CA PRO A 198 -17.33 2.88 -21.43
C PRO A 198 -16.07 3.06 -22.31
N GLY A 199 -16.09 2.56 -23.54
CA GLY A 199 -15.12 2.92 -24.56
C GLY A 199 -13.94 1.95 -24.66
N LEU A 200 -12.76 2.49 -24.94
CA LEU A 200 -11.54 1.74 -25.10
C LEU A 200 -11.00 1.24 -23.75
N GLY A 201 -10.37 0.07 -23.75
CA GLY A 201 -9.67 -0.50 -22.60
C GLY A 201 -8.34 -1.12 -23.01
N LEU A 202 -7.48 -1.44 -22.05
CA LEU A 202 -6.22 -2.15 -22.27
C LEU A 202 -6.47 -3.66 -22.28
N GLY A 203 -6.99 -4.18 -23.39
CA GLY A 203 -7.34 -5.60 -23.50
C GLY A 203 -8.26 -6.06 -22.35
N PRO A 204 -7.94 -7.15 -21.63
CA PRO A 204 -8.73 -7.63 -20.50
C PRO A 204 -8.40 -6.92 -19.18
N TYR A 205 -7.53 -5.90 -19.19
CA TYR A 205 -6.96 -5.32 -17.98
C TYR A 205 -7.66 -4.01 -17.59
N GLY A 206 -7.95 -3.90 -16.30
CA GLY A 206 -8.33 -2.65 -15.66
C GLY A 206 -7.17 -2.09 -14.83
N GLN A 207 -7.39 -1.06 -14.03
CA GLN A 207 -8.63 -0.33 -13.83
C GLN A 207 -9.11 0.36 -15.09
N TRP A 208 -10.43 0.46 -15.22
CA TRP A 208 -11.09 1.25 -16.26
C TRP A 208 -11.30 2.69 -15.79
N PHE A 209 -10.28 3.27 -15.14
CA PHE A 209 -10.34 4.56 -14.47
C PHE A 209 -10.23 5.70 -15.49
N THR A 210 -11.29 5.87 -16.28
CA THR A 210 -11.37 6.83 -17.38
C THR A 210 -12.51 7.81 -17.13
N ARG A 211 -12.54 8.89 -17.92
CA ARG A 211 -13.65 9.86 -17.93
C ARG A 211 -15.01 9.27 -18.35
N HIS A 212 -15.06 8.02 -18.79
CA HIS A 212 -16.29 7.31 -19.15
C HIS A 212 -16.71 6.26 -18.13
N GLU A 213 -15.94 6.06 -17.05
CA GLU A 213 -16.41 5.27 -15.92
C GLU A 213 -17.70 5.89 -15.35
N THR A 214 -18.68 5.08 -14.93
CA THR A 214 -20.00 5.60 -14.49
C THR A 214 -19.85 6.64 -13.38
N TRP A 215 -18.90 6.41 -12.46
CA TRP A 215 -18.62 7.26 -11.31
C TRP A 215 -17.47 8.26 -11.53
N ALA A 216 -17.03 8.48 -12.77
CA ALA A 216 -15.92 9.39 -13.08
C ALA A 216 -16.12 10.80 -12.49
N GLU A 217 -17.32 11.36 -12.62
CA GLU A 217 -17.65 12.71 -12.10
C GLU A 217 -17.71 12.77 -10.56
N GLN A 218 -17.78 11.62 -9.89
CA GLN A 218 -17.77 11.50 -8.43
C GLN A 218 -16.42 10.99 -7.89
N ALA A 219 -15.44 10.71 -8.76
CA ALA A 219 -14.14 10.16 -8.37
C ALA A 219 -13.30 11.12 -7.52
N GLU A 220 -13.62 12.43 -7.50
CA GLU A 220 -12.85 13.43 -6.77
C GLU A 220 -12.68 13.09 -5.28
N SER A 221 -13.70 12.53 -4.62
CA SER A 221 -13.60 12.15 -3.20
C SER A 221 -12.62 11.00 -2.97
N TRP A 222 -12.57 10.05 -3.90
CA TRP A 222 -11.60 8.95 -3.88
C TRP A 222 -10.18 9.46 -4.12
N ILE A 223 -9.99 10.32 -5.12
CA ILE A 223 -8.67 10.90 -5.41
C ILE A 223 -8.19 11.80 -4.26
N LYS A 224 -9.07 12.56 -3.60
CA LYS A 224 -8.74 13.34 -2.39
C LYS A 224 -8.28 12.45 -1.24
N TYR A 225 -8.87 11.26 -1.07
CA TYR A 225 -8.40 10.28 -0.08
C TYR A 225 -6.97 9.82 -0.40
N LEU A 226 -6.73 9.35 -1.63
CA LEU A 226 -5.39 8.91 -2.06
C LEU A 226 -4.35 10.02 -1.93
N ALA A 227 -4.69 11.24 -2.34
CA ALA A 227 -3.79 12.39 -2.30
C ALA A 227 -3.46 12.83 -0.87
N ARG A 228 -4.45 12.90 0.04
CA ARG A 228 -4.20 13.25 1.45
C ARG A 228 -3.38 12.18 2.14
N SER A 229 -3.68 10.90 1.90
CA SER A 229 -2.91 9.79 2.48
C SER A 229 -1.47 9.81 1.99
N SER A 230 -1.26 9.98 0.68
CA SER A 230 0.06 10.14 0.05
C SER A 230 0.82 11.33 0.65
N PHE A 231 0.18 12.51 0.71
CA PHE A 231 0.79 13.72 1.27
C PHE A 231 1.29 13.49 2.70
N MET A 232 0.48 12.88 3.56
CA MET A 232 0.86 12.60 4.95
C MET A 232 1.99 11.57 5.05
N LEU A 233 1.99 10.55 4.20
CA LEU A 233 3.00 9.48 4.20
C LEU A 233 4.32 9.89 3.51
N GLN A 234 4.33 11.00 2.77
CA GLN A 234 5.55 11.62 2.25
C GLN A 234 6.26 12.51 3.28
N GLN A 235 5.61 12.86 4.40
CA GLN A 235 6.21 13.76 5.38
C GLN A 235 7.36 13.09 6.15
N GLY A 236 8.41 13.85 6.45
CA GLY A 236 9.46 13.44 7.38
C GLY A 236 10.19 12.15 7.00
N LYS A 237 10.61 11.40 8.04
CA LYS A 237 11.28 10.09 8.14
C LYS A 237 10.34 8.89 8.18
N PHE A 238 10.53 7.80 7.45
CA PHE A 238 9.94 6.53 7.87
C PHE A 238 10.58 6.12 9.21
N VAL A 239 9.82 5.43 10.06
CA VAL A 239 10.35 4.86 11.30
C VAL A 239 10.24 3.35 11.23
N ALA A 240 11.40 2.70 11.25
CA ALA A 240 11.56 1.27 11.36
C ALA A 240 12.71 0.97 12.33
N ASP A 241 12.54 -0.05 13.16
CA ASP A 241 13.56 -0.44 14.13
C ASP A 241 14.50 -1.52 13.57
N ILE A 242 14.09 -2.20 12.49
CA ILE A 242 14.77 -3.39 11.96
C ILE A 242 15.23 -3.14 10.52
N LEU A 243 16.48 -3.46 10.21
CA LEU A 243 16.96 -3.70 8.84
C LEU A 243 17.00 -5.21 8.60
N TYR A 244 16.47 -5.67 7.47
CA TYR A 244 16.38 -7.09 7.16
C TYR A 244 17.24 -7.42 5.94
N TYR A 245 18.44 -7.96 6.18
CA TYR A 245 19.38 -8.35 5.14
C TYR A 245 19.05 -9.74 4.58
N TYR A 246 18.71 -9.79 3.29
CA TYR A 246 18.19 -11.00 2.63
C TYR A 246 19.25 -11.85 1.91
N GLY A 247 20.53 -11.47 1.97
CA GLY A 247 21.60 -12.13 1.23
C GLY A 247 21.77 -11.58 -0.19
N GLU A 248 22.59 -12.25 -1.01
CA GLU A 248 23.06 -11.72 -2.30
C GLU A 248 22.87 -12.68 -3.49
N ASP A 249 22.31 -13.88 -3.27
CA ASP A 249 22.14 -14.87 -4.35
C ASP A 249 20.86 -14.65 -5.19
N SER A 250 19.81 -14.08 -4.57
CA SER A 250 18.49 -13.85 -5.17
C SER A 250 17.97 -12.44 -4.85
N ASN A 251 16.73 -12.14 -5.23
CA ASN A 251 16.07 -10.86 -5.00
C ASN A 251 14.83 -11.00 -4.09
N ILE A 252 14.28 -9.88 -3.64
CA ILE A 252 13.16 -9.83 -2.68
C ILE A 252 11.90 -10.49 -3.25
N THR A 253 11.53 -10.18 -4.50
CA THR A 253 10.29 -10.68 -5.12
C THR A 253 10.29 -12.19 -5.37
N ALA A 254 11.47 -12.80 -5.52
CA ALA A 254 11.65 -14.25 -5.61
C ALA A 254 11.68 -14.92 -4.22
N LEU A 255 12.39 -14.33 -3.26
CA LEU A 255 12.54 -14.89 -1.91
C LEU A 255 11.25 -14.78 -1.08
N PHE A 256 10.57 -13.63 -1.17
CA PHE A 256 9.45 -13.29 -0.30
C PHE A 256 8.11 -13.17 -1.05
N GLY A 257 8.06 -13.63 -2.31
CA GLY A 257 6.84 -13.60 -3.13
C GLY A 257 5.68 -14.42 -2.56
N ASN A 258 5.98 -15.42 -1.73
CA ASN A 258 4.99 -16.28 -1.06
C ASN A 258 4.76 -15.91 0.40
N LYS A 259 5.83 -15.54 1.13
CA LYS A 259 5.81 -15.22 2.56
C LYS A 259 6.82 -14.12 2.86
N LEU A 260 6.37 -13.03 3.50
CA LEU A 260 7.24 -11.97 3.99
C LEU A 260 8.04 -12.43 5.22
N PRO A 261 9.16 -11.75 5.55
CA PRO A 261 9.86 -11.94 6.81
C PRO A 261 8.94 -11.89 8.03
N GLU A 262 9.19 -12.77 9.00
CA GLU A 262 8.49 -12.74 10.28
C GLU A 262 9.05 -11.62 11.15
N ILE A 263 8.28 -10.54 11.28
CA ILE A 263 8.62 -9.37 12.06
C ILE A 263 7.63 -9.27 13.23
N PRO A 264 8.11 -9.02 14.47
CA PRO A 264 7.22 -8.94 15.63
C PRO A 264 6.18 -7.85 15.47
N GLU A 265 4.99 -8.08 16.00
CA GLU A 265 3.92 -7.09 15.99
C GLU A 265 4.37 -5.78 16.66
N GLY A 266 3.91 -4.67 16.09
CA GLY A 266 4.28 -3.33 16.56
C GLY A 266 5.65 -2.83 16.11
N PHE A 267 6.35 -3.57 15.25
CA PHE A 267 7.61 -3.14 14.63
C PHE A 267 7.48 -3.00 13.11
N ARG A 268 8.38 -2.20 12.54
CA ARG A 268 8.54 -2.01 11.10
C ARG A 268 9.99 -2.24 10.71
N TYR A 269 10.17 -2.56 9.43
CA TYR A 269 11.46 -2.90 8.86
C TYR A 269 11.62 -2.34 7.46
N ASP A 270 12.87 -2.21 7.04
CA ASP A 270 13.26 -2.08 5.63
C ASP A 270 14.10 -3.30 5.24
N PHE A 271 13.96 -3.77 4.00
CA PHE A 271 14.91 -4.72 3.41
C PHE A 271 16.27 -4.05 3.20
N LEU A 272 17.34 -4.86 3.24
CA LEU A 272 18.71 -4.41 3.02
C LEU A 272 19.42 -5.33 2.03
N ASN A 273 19.96 -4.74 0.96
CA ASN A 273 20.84 -5.43 0.01
C ASN A 273 22.33 -5.22 0.35
N SER A 274 23.21 -5.96 -0.34
CA SER A 274 24.67 -5.87 -0.11
C SER A 274 25.25 -4.50 -0.46
N ASP A 275 24.76 -3.86 -1.52
CA ASP A 275 25.20 -2.52 -1.94
C ASP A 275 24.99 -1.48 -0.82
N ALA A 276 23.76 -1.41 -0.28
CA ALA A 276 23.44 -0.53 0.83
C ALA A 276 24.24 -0.86 2.09
N LEU A 277 24.38 -2.16 2.42
CA LEU A 277 25.13 -2.60 3.59
C LEU A 277 26.56 -2.08 3.54
N ILE A 278 27.24 -2.26 2.41
CA ILE A 278 28.64 -1.87 2.18
C ILE A 278 28.78 -0.35 2.11
N ASN A 279 27.98 0.30 1.27
CA ASN A 279 28.23 1.66 0.79
C ASN A 279 27.42 2.74 1.53
N ILE A 280 26.31 2.40 2.18
CA ILE A 280 25.38 3.38 2.76
C ILE A 280 25.41 3.36 4.30
N LEU A 281 25.47 2.18 4.91
CA LEU A 281 25.33 2.07 6.36
C LEU A 281 26.57 2.58 7.12
N SER A 282 26.29 3.22 8.25
CA SER A 282 27.26 3.57 9.30
C SER A 282 26.61 3.45 10.68
N VAL A 283 27.40 3.57 11.76
CA VAL A 283 26.89 3.49 13.13
C VAL A 283 27.10 4.81 13.86
N LYS A 284 26.06 5.27 14.57
CA LYS A 284 26.12 6.44 15.45
C LYS A 284 25.31 6.19 16.71
N ALA A 285 25.96 6.36 17.87
CA ALA A 285 25.35 6.16 19.19
C ALA A 285 24.63 4.81 19.33
N GLY A 286 25.26 3.72 18.85
CA GLY A 286 24.72 2.36 18.92
C GLY A 286 23.57 2.06 17.97
N LYS A 287 23.22 3.00 17.08
CA LYS A 287 22.20 2.80 16.03
C LYS A 287 22.86 2.73 14.65
N ILE A 288 22.28 1.92 13.78
CA ILE A 288 22.65 1.88 12.36
C ILE A 288 21.93 3.04 11.68
N ILE A 289 22.66 3.86 10.93
CA ILE A 289 22.13 5.05 10.28
C ILE A 289 22.46 5.07 8.79
N THR A 290 21.64 5.79 8.03
CA THR A 290 21.87 6.10 6.62
C THR A 290 22.10 7.61 6.43
N PRO A 291 22.73 8.05 5.33
CA PRO A 291 22.82 9.46 4.97
C PRO A 291 21.46 10.11 4.75
N SER A 292 20.43 9.33 4.36
CA SER A 292 19.07 9.81 4.19
C SER A 292 18.38 10.19 5.51
N GLY A 293 18.96 9.81 6.66
CA GLY A 293 18.45 10.11 8.00
C GLY A 293 17.66 8.97 8.66
N MET A 294 17.62 7.79 8.05
CA MET A 294 17.04 6.60 8.67
C MET A 294 17.90 6.14 9.85
N ASN A 295 17.28 5.51 10.83
CA ASN A 295 17.95 4.98 12.02
C ASN A 295 17.30 3.68 12.49
N TYR A 296 18.09 2.64 12.67
CA TYR A 296 17.64 1.29 13.00
C TYR A 296 18.36 0.78 14.25
N MET A 297 17.67 -0.06 15.00
CA MET A 297 18.16 -0.65 16.26
C MET A 297 18.72 -2.07 16.06
N LEU A 298 18.26 -2.79 15.04
CA LEU A 298 18.64 -4.17 14.78
C LEU A 298 18.89 -4.40 13.29
N LEU A 299 20.00 -5.05 12.95
CA LEU A 299 20.21 -5.68 11.64
C LEU A 299 19.94 -7.19 11.75
N ALA A 300 18.82 -7.64 11.20
CA ALA A 300 18.46 -9.04 11.12
C ALA A 300 18.99 -9.67 9.82
N LEU A 301 19.65 -10.81 9.94
CA LEU A 301 20.16 -11.60 8.82
C LEU A 301 19.18 -12.74 8.52
N ASP A 302 18.69 -12.79 7.29
CA ASP A 302 17.85 -13.87 6.78
C ASP A 302 18.64 -15.19 6.67
N PRO A 303 18.00 -16.37 6.79
CA PRO A 303 18.63 -17.67 6.51
C PRO A 303 19.37 -17.77 5.16
N ASN A 304 18.96 -17.02 4.13
CA ASN A 304 19.63 -16.98 2.83
C ASN A 304 21.01 -16.28 2.88
N SER A 305 21.32 -15.56 3.95
CA SER A 305 22.62 -14.88 4.14
C SER A 305 23.77 -15.78 4.57
N ILE A 306 23.55 -17.09 4.74
CA ILE A 306 24.62 -18.03 5.16
C ILE A 306 25.74 -18.17 4.12
N HIS A 307 25.45 -17.87 2.85
CA HIS A 307 26.45 -17.65 1.81
C HIS A 307 26.70 -16.15 1.69
N MET A 308 27.82 -15.68 2.26
CA MET A 308 28.09 -14.25 2.41
C MET A 308 29.43 -13.89 1.76
N PRO A 309 29.46 -12.98 0.78
CA PRO A 309 30.72 -12.51 0.22
C PRO A 309 31.58 -11.81 1.28
N LEU A 310 32.89 -11.98 1.18
CA LEU A 310 33.86 -11.42 2.12
C LEU A 310 33.75 -9.90 2.26
N PRO A 311 33.49 -9.10 1.20
CA PRO A 311 33.26 -7.65 1.34
C PRO A 311 32.08 -7.31 2.25
N VAL A 312 30.98 -8.05 2.16
CA VAL A 312 29.81 -7.89 3.05
C VAL A 312 30.18 -8.24 4.49
N LEU A 313 30.86 -9.38 4.68
CA LEU A 313 31.27 -9.84 6.00
C LEU A 313 32.24 -8.87 6.69
N ARG A 314 33.20 -8.31 5.94
CA ARG A 314 34.12 -7.27 6.43
C ARG A 314 33.37 -6.02 6.87
N LYS A 315 32.41 -5.55 6.07
CA LYS A 315 31.59 -4.40 6.46
C LYS A 315 30.73 -4.70 7.69
N LEU A 316 30.11 -5.87 7.75
CA LEU A 316 29.33 -6.31 8.91
C LEU A 316 30.19 -6.28 10.19
N ARG A 317 31.42 -6.81 10.12
CA ARG A 317 32.40 -6.73 11.22
C ARG A 317 32.64 -5.30 11.66
N SER A 318 32.91 -4.39 10.73
CA SER A 318 33.11 -2.97 11.03
C SER A 318 31.89 -2.33 11.70
N LEU A 319 30.68 -2.58 11.20
CA LEU A 319 29.45 -2.05 11.80
C LEU A 319 29.27 -2.57 13.24
N VAL A 320 29.49 -3.86 13.48
CA VAL A 320 29.40 -4.45 14.83
C VAL A 320 30.47 -3.84 15.74
N GLN A 321 31.72 -3.73 15.28
CA GLN A 321 32.80 -3.11 16.05
C GLN A 321 32.47 -1.66 16.46
N ASP A 322 31.74 -0.92 15.62
CA ASP A 322 31.33 0.46 15.87
C ASP A 322 30.07 0.60 16.74
N GLY A 323 29.35 -0.49 17.02
CA GLY A 323 28.21 -0.49 17.94
C GLY A 323 26.91 -1.06 17.39
N ALA A 324 26.88 -1.60 16.17
CA ALA A 324 25.68 -2.21 15.63
C ALA A 324 25.28 -3.47 16.41
N VAL A 325 23.98 -3.71 16.47
CA VAL A 325 23.40 -4.98 16.94
C VAL A 325 22.91 -5.76 15.75
N VAL A 326 23.37 -7.00 15.64
CA VAL A 326 23.06 -7.90 14.53
C VAL A 326 22.45 -9.20 15.09
N SER A 327 21.40 -9.73 14.47
CA SER A 327 20.84 -11.05 14.82
C SER A 327 20.77 -11.95 13.59
N GLY A 328 20.96 -13.25 13.78
CA GLY A 328 20.74 -14.24 12.72
C GLY A 328 21.83 -15.30 12.61
N PRO A 329 21.78 -16.13 11.55
CA PRO A 329 22.63 -17.30 11.42
C PRO A 329 24.10 -16.93 11.19
N LYS A 330 24.99 -17.87 11.55
CA LYS A 330 26.41 -17.81 11.24
C LYS A 330 26.63 -18.06 9.74
N PRO A 331 27.34 -17.18 9.01
CA PRO A 331 27.77 -17.46 7.64
C PRO A 331 28.69 -18.69 7.59
N ILE A 332 28.53 -19.53 6.57
CA ILE A 332 29.23 -20.81 6.45
C ILE A 332 30.33 -20.82 5.40
N ARG A 333 30.19 -20.03 4.32
CA ARG A 333 31.22 -19.86 3.28
C ARG A 333 30.95 -18.61 2.44
N SER A 334 31.96 -18.13 1.73
CA SER A 334 31.76 -17.18 0.63
C SER A 334 31.27 -17.89 -0.63
N PRO A 335 30.34 -17.29 -1.40
CA PRO A 335 29.95 -17.78 -2.71
C PRO A 335 30.91 -17.36 -3.84
N SER A 336 31.84 -16.42 -3.61
CA SER A 336 32.81 -15.98 -4.62
C SER A 336 34.03 -16.91 -4.68
N LEU A 337 34.61 -17.06 -5.87
CA LEU A 337 35.86 -17.78 -6.09
C LEU A 337 37.08 -16.96 -5.65
N SER A 338 36.97 -15.63 -5.75
CA SER A 338 38.09 -14.70 -5.49
C SER A 338 38.31 -14.39 -4.00
N ASP A 339 37.37 -14.78 -3.15
CA ASP A 339 37.39 -14.45 -1.73
C ASP A 339 38.37 -15.32 -0.94
N ASP A 340 39.09 -14.68 -0.01
CA ASP A 340 40.00 -15.34 0.92
C ASP A 340 39.22 -16.11 2.00
N GLN A 341 39.33 -17.44 1.95
CA GLN A 341 38.62 -18.34 2.87
C GLN A 341 39.19 -18.30 4.30
N GLU A 342 40.49 -18.04 4.48
CA GLU A 342 41.10 -17.94 5.80
C GLU A 342 40.65 -16.67 6.52
N GLU A 343 40.60 -15.55 5.79
CA GLU A 343 40.06 -14.30 6.33
C GLU A 343 38.56 -14.43 6.63
N PHE A 344 37.78 -15.03 5.73
CA PHE A 344 36.36 -15.32 5.97
C PHE A 344 36.19 -16.08 7.29
N ASN A 345 36.93 -17.18 7.47
CA ASN A 345 36.87 -17.99 8.68
C ASN A 345 37.27 -17.19 9.93
N THR A 346 38.28 -16.33 9.81
CA THR A 346 38.74 -15.47 10.91
C THR A 346 37.63 -14.52 11.36
N ILE A 347 37.01 -13.80 10.43
CA ILE A 347 35.96 -12.83 10.76
C ILE A 347 34.72 -13.55 11.31
N VAL A 348 34.32 -14.67 10.70
CA VAL A 348 33.19 -15.46 11.19
C VAL A 348 33.42 -15.99 12.61
N ASN A 349 34.65 -16.44 12.92
CA ASN A 349 34.98 -16.93 14.26
C ASN A 349 35.08 -15.81 15.30
N GLU A 350 35.41 -14.57 14.89
CA GLU A 350 35.33 -13.39 15.74
C GLU A 350 33.88 -13.03 16.06
N LEU A 351 33.02 -12.93 15.03
CA LEU A 351 31.64 -12.45 15.18
C LEU A 351 30.70 -13.49 15.80
N TRP A 352 30.89 -14.78 15.50
CA TRP A 352 30.10 -15.89 16.02
C TRP A 352 30.97 -16.87 16.85
N ALA A 353 31.76 -16.33 17.78
CA ALA A 353 32.58 -17.14 18.69
C ALA A 353 31.74 -18.17 19.48
N ASN A 354 30.58 -17.74 19.97
CA ASN A 354 29.50 -18.58 20.47
C ASN A 354 28.45 -18.75 19.38
N GLN A 355 28.18 -20.00 18.99
CA GLN A 355 27.20 -20.30 17.93
C GLN A 355 25.75 -20.05 18.34
N LYS A 356 25.48 -19.87 19.64
CA LYS A 356 24.18 -19.52 20.20
C LYS A 356 24.35 -18.49 21.30
N GLY A 357 23.48 -17.49 21.33
CA GLY A 357 23.49 -16.45 22.36
C GLY A 357 24.18 -15.16 21.92
N GLU A 358 24.70 -14.41 22.88
CA GLU A 358 25.29 -13.08 22.63
C GLU A 358 26.82 -13.17 22.47
N ASN A 359 27.34 -12.56 21.41
CA ASN A 359 28.75 -12.30 21.20
C ASN A 359 28.98 -10.79 21.21
N ILE A 360 29.73 -10.28 22.17
CA ILE A 360 30.11 -8.86 22.23
C ILE A 360 31.37 -8.68 21.40
N VAL A 361 31.31 -7.83 20.38
CA VAL A 361 32.45 -7.54 19.49
C VAL A 361 32.58 -6.03 19.31
N GLY A 362 33.73 -5.48 19.72
CA GLY A 362 33.92 -4.03 19.81
C GLY A 362 32.87 -3.38 20.71
N LYS A 363 32.14 -2.40 20.17
CA LYS A 363 31.06 -1.69 20.90
C LYS A 363 29.67 -2.31 20.66
N GLY A 364 29.55 -3.24 19.73
CA GLY A 364 28.29 -3.85 19.33
C GLY A 364 28.19 -5.31 19.75
N LYS A 365 27.23 -6.02 19.16
CA LYS A 365 27.01 -7.44 19.45
C LYS A 365 26.33 -8.20 18.32
N ILE A 366 26.59 -9.49 18.29
CA ILE A 366 25.93 -10.49 17.46
C ILE A 366 25.06 -11.37 18.37
N LEU A 367 23.76 -11.40 18.09
CA LEU A 367 22.77 -12.29 18.67
C LEU A 367 22.66 -13.53 17.79
N ALA A 368 23.59 -14.47 18.02
CA ALA A 368 23.83 -15.62 17.16
C ALA A 368 22.63 -16.59 17.16
N GLY A 369 22.09 -16.81 15.96
CA GLY A 369 20.98 -17.73 15.70
C GLY A 369 19.60 -17.23 16.15
N MET A 370 19.50 -16.01 16.70
CA MET A 370 18.22 -15.45 17.13
C MET A 370 17.42 -14.91 15.94
N THR A 371 16.12 -15.19 15.94
CA THR A 371 15.13 -14.53 15.09
C THR A 371 14.96 -13.05 15.46
N PRO A 372 14.36 -12.21 14.59
CA PRO A 372 14.04 -10.82 14.95
C PRO A 372 13.23 -10.70 16.25
N ASP A 373 12.27 -11.60 16.49
CA ASP A 373 11.45 -11.61 17.71
C ASP A 373 12.25 -11.88 18.97
N GLU A 374 13.08 -12.93 18.96
CA GLU A 374 13.96 -13.26 20.08
C GLU A 374 14.98 -12.13 20.34
N ALA A 375 15.50 -11.52 19.28
CA ALA A 375 16.42 -10.39 19.37
C ALA A 375 15.77 -9.17 20.02
N ILE A 376 14.58 -8.76 19.54
CA ILE A 376 13.81 -7.64 20.11
C ILE A 376 13.51 -7.87 21.60
N LYS A 377 13.08 -9.08 21.97
CA LYS A 377 12.83 -9.46 23.37
C LYS A 377 14.09 -9.42 24.23
N THR A 378 15.21 -9.94 23.70
CA THR A 378 16.51 -9.92 24.40
C THR A 378 16.99 -8.49 24.63
N LEU A 379 16.82 -7.62 23.64
CA LEU A 379 17.20 -6.21 23.70
C LEU A 379 16.20 -5.34 24.48
N LYS A 380 15.03 -5.89 24.83
CA LYS A 380 13.93 -5.19 25.51
C LYS A 380 13.50 -3.92 24.78
N ILE A 381 13.47 -3.98 23.45
CA ILE A 381 13.00 -2.85 22.63
C ILE A 381 11.47 -2.87 22.73
N SER A 382 10.88 -1.76 23.21
CA SER A 382 9.42 -1.61 23.24
C SER A 382 8.87 -1.49 21.82
N PRO A 383 7.70 -2.05 21.51
CA PRO A 383 7.06 -1.87 20.21
C PRO A 383 6.77 -0.39 19.92
N ASP A 384 6.78 -0.01 18.65
CA ASP A 384 6.47 1.35 18.21
C ASP A 384 4.96 1.65 18.28
N PHE A 385 4.15 0.63 18.02
CA PHE A 385 2.69 0.68 18.08
C PHE A 385 2.12 -0.64 18.58
N THR A 386 1.21 -0.61 19.54
CA THR A 386 0.41 -1.77 19.93
C THR A 386 -1.05 -1.37 20.10
N TYR A 387 -1.92 -2.36 20.26
CA TYR A 387 -3.30 -2.10 20.64
C TYR A 387 -3.87 -3.23 21.50
N THR A 388 -4.89 -2.91 22.27
CA THR A 388 -5.74 -3.89 22.95
C THR A 388 -7.19 -3.63 22.54
N GLY A 389 -7.88 -4.66 22.06
CA GLY A 389 -9.28 -4.60 21.64
C GLY A 389 -10.13 -5.64 22.36
N THR A 390 -11.43 -5.65 22.05
CA THR A 390 -12.40 -6.61 22.62
C THR A 390 -12.46 -7.94 21.86
N ASP A 391 -11.89 -8.02 20.66
CA ASP A 391 -11.95 -9.18 19.77
C ASP A 391 -10.55 -9.60 19.32
N GLU A 392 -10.21 -10.87 19.53
CA GLU A 392 -8.91 -11.48 19.17
C GLU A 392 -8.67 -11.50 17.65
N LYS A 393 -9.71 -11.38 16.82
CA LYS A 393 -9.59 -11.30 15.36
C LYS A 393 -9.24 -9.89 14.85
N THR A 394 -9.12 -8.91 15.72
CA THR A 394 -8.80 -7.54 15.34
C THR A 394 -7.41 -7.48 14.71
N THR A 395 -7.32 -7.09 13.44
CA THR A 395 -6.05 -6.90 12.76
C THR A 395 -5.92 -5.45 12.29
N LEU A 396 -4.88 -4.76 12.78
CA LEU A 396 -4.53 -3.41 12.35
C LEU A 396 -3.23 -3.40 11.55
N LEU A 397 -3.14 -2.47 10.59
CA LEU A 397 -1.88 -2.06 9.98
C LEU A 397 -1.52 -0.67 10.47
N PHE A 398 -0.23 -0.35 10.48
CA PHE A 398 0.26 0.99 10.79
C PHE A 398 1.49 1.39 10.00
N VAL A 399 1.70 2.68 9.81
CA VAL A 399 2.95 3.27 9.30
C VAL A 399 3.30 4.48 10.15
N HIS A 400 4.56 4.62 10.54
CA HIS A 400 5.03 5.75 11.34
C HIS A 400 5.95 6.65 10.51
N ARG A 401 5.59 7.93 10.42
CA ARG A 401 6.44 9.00 9.89
C ARG A 401 6.88 9.96 10.99
N LYS A 402 8.14 10.37 10.98
CA LYS A 402 8.74 11.29 11.95
C LYS A 402 9.28 12.55 11.31
N MET A 403 8.75 13.69 11.71
CA MET A 403 9.23 15.02 11.34
C MET A 403 10.09 15.61 12.48
N ALA A 404 10.65 16.80 12.26
CA ALA A 404 11.40 17.49 13.30
C ALA A 404 10.51 17.87 14.51
N ASP A 405 9.25 18.21 14.26
CA ASP A 405 8.29 18.75 15.22
C ASP A 405 6.98 17.95 15.32
N ALA A 406 6.82 16.88 14.54
CA ALA A 406 5.64 16.03 14.53
C ALA A 406 6.00 14.53 14.39
N ASP A 407 5.13 13.67 14.89
CA ASP A 407 5.13 12.23 14.57
C ASP A 407 3.72 11.90 14.06
N ILE A 408 3.63 11.07 13.03
CA ILE A 408 2.40 10.76 12.29
C ILE A 408 2.30 9.24 12.23
N TYR A 409 1.27 8.68 12.83
CA TYR A 409 0.95 7.27 12.70
C TYR A 409 -0.28 7.12 11.81
N TRP A 410 -0.13 6.52 10.64
CA TRP A 410 -1.26 6.00 9.88
C TRP A 410 -1.69 4.67 10.50
N VAL A 411 -2.99 4.49 10.77
CA VAL A 411 -3.55 3.27 11.37
C VAL A 411 -4.76 2.82 10.54
N LYS A 412 -4.80 1.54 10.19
CA LYS A 412 -5.85 0.96 9.35
C LYS A 412 -6.51 -0.26 10.00
N ASN A 413 -7.83 -0.22 10.10
CA ASN A 413 -8.65 -1.36 10.47
C ASN A 413 -8.84 -2.27 9.26
N ARG A 414 -8.40 -3.53 9.32
CA ARG A 414 -8.60 -4.47 8.21
C ARG A 414 -9.94 -5.18 8.21
N ASN A 415 -10.70 -5.08 9.29
CA ASN A 415 -11.96 -5.78 9.42
C ASN A 415 -13.10 -4.99 8.79
N ASN A 416 -14.11 -5.71 8.30
CA ASN A 416 -15.37 -5.14 7.85
C ASN A 416 -16.38 -4.93 9.00
N ARG A 417 -15.89 -4.49 10.17
CA ARG A 417 -16.70 -4.20 11.36
C ARG A 417 -16.11 -3.04 12.15
N TRP A 418 -16.92 -2.47 13.03
CA TRP A 418 -16.48 -1.47 14.00
C TRP A 418 -15.48 -2.07 14.99
N GLU A 419 -14.41 -1.33 15.26
CA GLU A 419 -13.41 -1.72 16.25
C GLU A 419 -13.27 -0.62 17.31
N LYS A 420 -13.59 -0.96 18.57
CA LYS A 420 -13.33 -0.12 19.75
C LYS A 420 -12.11 -0.65 20.47
N LEU A 421 -11.02 0.10 20.43
CA LEU A 421 -9.72 -0.36 20.91
C LEU A 421 -8.95 0.76 21.63
N GLN A 422 -7.96 0.34 22.40
CA GLN A 422 -6.96 1.22 23.01
C GLN A 422 -5.66 1.05 22.24
N ALA A 423 -5.27 2.07 21.46
CA ALA A 423 -4.00 2.09 20.75
C ALA A 423 -2.91 2.71 21.63
N THR A 424 -1.70 2.17 21.57
CA THR A 424 -0.52 2.61 22.34
C THR A 424 0.58 2.98 21.37
N PHE A 425 1.16 4.16 21.52
CA PHE A 425 2.18 4.73 20.65
C PHE A 425 3.45 5.02 21.46
N ARG A 426 4.62 4.66 20.94
CA ARG A 426 5.93 4.88 21.58
C ARG A 426 6.41 6.33 21.47
N ILE A 427 5.62 7.24 22.01
CA ILE A 427 5.81 8.68 21.99
C ILE A 427 5.44 9.33 23.33
N SER A 428 5.97 10.52 23.61
CA SER A 428 5.61 11.30 24.80
C SER A 428 5.71 12.81 24.56
N GLY A 429 5.14 13.59 25.46
CA GLY A 429 5.25 15.06 25.50
C GLY A 429 4.44 15.81 24.44
N ARG A 430 3.55 15.13 23.71
CA ARG A 430 2.71 15.72 22.67
C ARG A 430 1.28 15.23 22.76
N GLN A 431 0.31 16.07 22.42
CA GLN A 431 -1.09 15.67 22.36
C GLN A 431 -1.42 15.08 20.97
N PRO A 432 -2.14 13.95 20.91
CA PRO A 432 -2.64 13.37 19.67
C PRO A 432 -3.81 14.18 19.09
N GLU A 433 -3.91 14.16 17.77
CA GLU A 433 -5.07 14.57 16.99
C GLU A 433 -5.42 13.45 16.01
N ILE A 434 -6.71 13.22 15.73
CA ILE A 434 -7.15 12.27 14.70
C ILE A 434 -7.44 13.03 13.43
N TRP A 435 -6.75 12.68 12.35
CA TRP A 435 -6.95 13.28 11.03
C TRP A 435 -7.53 12.23 10.09
N HIS A 436 -8.70 12.51 9.53
CA HIS A 436 -9.39 11.58 8.65
C HIS A 436 -9.15 11.94 7.18
N PRO A 437 -8.44 11.10 6.41
CA PRO A 437 -8.12 11.38 5.01
C PRO A 437 -9.35 11.34 4.09
N VAL A 438 -10.43 10.63 4.45
CA VAL A 438 -11.65 10.54 3.62
C VAL A 438 -12.29 11.92 3.42
N TYR A 439 -12.46 12.68 4.50
CA TYR A 439 -13.15 13.97 4.49
C TYR A 439 -12.28 15.16 4.92
N GLY A 440 -11.02 14.94 5.27
CA GLY A 440 -10.04 15.99 5.54
C GLY A 440 -10.32 16.80 6.81
N LYS A 441 -10.90 16.18 7.84
CA LYS A 441 -11.17 16.83 9.13
C LYS A 441 -10.20 16.34 10.20
N ILE A 442 -9.97 17.22 11.17
CA ILE A 442 -9.08 17.00 12.32
C ILE A 442 -9.93 17.08 13.57
N TYR A 443 -9.83 16.09 14.44
CA TYR A 443 -10.52 16.05 15.73
C TYR A 443 -9.51 15.93 16.88
N PRO A 444 -9.76 16.62 18.01
CA PRO A 444 -9.08 16.28 19.25
C PRO A 444 -9.50 14.87 19.69
N VAL A 445 -8.68 14.22 20.52
CA VAL A 445 -8.99 12.89 21.05
C VAL A 445 -8.56 12.78 22.51
N SER A 446 -9.31 12.00 23.28
CA SER A 446 -8.91 11.60 24.63
C SER A 446 -7.58 10.86 24.59
N TYR A 447 -6.75 10.99 25.63
CA TYR A 447 -5.52 10.22 25.73
C TYR A 447 -5.04 10.11 27.17
N THR A 448 -4.19 9.12 27.43
CA THR A 448 -3.38 9.03 28.66
C THR A 448 -1.92 8.83 28.30
N MET A 449 -1.01 9.42 29.07
CA MET A 449 0.43 9.40 28.82
C MET A 449 1.18 8.90 30.05
N GLY A 450 2.04 7.91 29.85
CA GLY A 450 2.84 7.31 30.92
C GLY A 450 3.96 6.45 30.35
N LYS A 451 5.07 6.30 31.08
CA LYS A 451 6.19 5.41 30.73
C LYS A 451 6.78 5.59 29.32
N GLY A 452 6.72 6.80 28.76
CA GLY A 452 7.24 7.09 27.41
C GLY A 452 6.28 6.73 26.27
N GLU A 453 5.03 6.41 26.61
CA GLU A 453 3.98 6.01 25.67
C GLU A 453 2.74 6.91 25.82
N ILE A 454 1.93 6.96 24.77
CA ILE A 454 0.60 7.57 24.77
C ILE A 454 -0.43 6.52 24.37
N ASN A 455 -1.48 6.39 25.17
CA ASN A 455 -2.62 5.54 24.90
C ASN A 455 -3.79 6.38 24.39
N VAL A 456 -4.32 6.06 23.21
CA VAL A 456 -5.45 6.72 22.56
C VAL A 456 -6.59 5.72 22.34
N PRO A 457 -7.80 5.95 22.88
CA PRO A 457 -8.96 5.14 22.53
C PRO A 457 -9.37 5.47 21.10
N LEU A 458 -9.46 4.46 20.24
CA LEU A 458 -9.90 4.58 18.85
C LEU A 458 -11.23 3.84 18.68
N ASN A 459 -12.15 4.48 17.96
CA ASN A 459 -13.37 3.86 17.46
C ASN A 459 -13.31 3.91 15.92
N MET A 460 -12.88 2.81 15.31
CA MET A 460 -12.60 2.74 13.87
C MET A 460 -13.77 2.11 13.13
N GLU A 461 -14.18 2.73 12.02
CA GLU A 461 -15.21 2.21 11.12
C GLU A 461 -14.74 0.91 10.42
N PRO A 462 -15.67 0.12 9.84
CA PRO A 462 -15.31 -0.93 8.88
C PRO A 462 -14.34 -0.42 7.81
N ASN A 463 -13.23 -1.13 7.60
CA ASN A 463 -12.18 -0.76 6.64
C ASN A 463 -11.64 0.68 6.78
N ASP A 464 -11.67 1.25 7.99
CA ASP A 464 -11.22 2.63 8.22
C ASP A 464 -9.69 2.78 8.15
N ALA A 465 -9.24 3.97 7.76
CA ALA A 465 -7.85 4.37 7.80
C ALA A 465 -7.75 5.84 8.22
N LEU A 466 -7.01 6.11 9.29
CA LEU A 466 -6.87 7.43 9.89
C LEU A 466 -5.41 7.72 10.27
N PHE A 467 -5.11 8.99 10.53
CA PHE A 467 -3.82 9.38 11.08
C PHE A 467 -3.96 9.84 12.53
N VAL A 468 -3.11 9.32 13.41
CA VAL A 468 -2.89 9.84 14.75
C VAL A 468 -1.64 10.72 14.72
N VAL A 469 -1.84 12.04 14.84
CA VAL A 469 -0.78 13.05 14.64
C VAL A 469 -0.39 13.69 15.97
N PHE A 470 0.90 13.68 16.27
CA PHE A 470 1.49 14.22 17.49
C PHE A 470 2.38 15.41 17.17
N ARG A 471 1.80 16.60 17.00
CA ARG A 471 2.53 17.85 16.64
C ARG A 471 2.50 18.94 17.71
N LYS A 472 1.51 18.92 18.61
CA LYS A 472 1.34 19.94 19.65
C LYS A 472 1.95 19.46 20.95
N LYS A 473 2.88 20.22 21.54
CA LYS A 473 3.49 19.89 22.84
C LYS A 473 2.46 19.98 23.96
N THR A 474 2.56 19.10 24.96
CA THR A 474 1.69 19.12 26.14
C THR A 474 2.40 18.55 27.36
N ASN A 475 2.05 19.07 28.54
CA ASN A 475 2.45 18.50 29.84
C ASN A 475 1.30 17.73 30.51
N ALA A 476 0.07 17.81 29.97
CA ALA A 476 -1.08 17.11 30.50
C ALA A 476 -0.89 15.60 30.35
N LYS A 477 -0.95 14.87 31.47
CA LYS A 477 -0.79 13.41 31.52
C LYS A 477 -2.02 12.67 31.01
N SER A 478 -3.18 13.32 31.02
CA SER A 478 -4.39 12.79 30.42
C SER A 478 -5.30 13.92 29.99
N VAL A 479 -6.10 13.64 28.95
CA VAL A 479 -7.24 14.45 28.52
C VAL A 479 -8.39 13.48 28.29
N SER A 480 -9.56 13.80 28.84
CA SER A 480 -10.80 13.07 28.60
C SER A 480 -11.79 14.03 27.96
N LEU A 481 -12.15 13.74 26.71
CA LEU A 481 -13.23 14.42 26.02
C LEU A 481 -14.56 13.72 26.30
N PRO A 482 -15.70 14.43 26.26
CA PRO A 482 -17.02 13.82 26.33
C PRO A 482 -17.20 12.73 25.26
N GLU A 483 -17.89 11.64 25.61
CA GLU A 483 -18.28 10.65 24.60
C GLU A 483 -19.36 11.24 23.70
N MET A 484 -19.21 11.08 22.39
CA MET A 484 -20.27 11.44 21.45
C MET A 484 -21.33 10.34 21.43
N THR A 485 -22.59 10.70 21.63
CA THR A 485 -23.73 9.79 21.51
C THR A 485 -24.49 10.04 20.23
N GLU A 486 -24.77 8.97 19.49
CA GLU A 486 -25.59 9.00 18.29
C GLU A 486 -27.03 8.56 18.64
N LYS A 487 -28.02 9.32 18.17
CA LYS A 487 -29.44 9.00 18.32
C LYS A 487 -30.15 9.12 16.97
N ASN A 488 -30.94 8.12 16.62
CA ASN A 488 -31.82 8.20 15.46
C ASN A 488 -32.94 9.23 15.73
N LEU A 489 -33.02 10.27 14.90
CA LEU A 489 -34.07 11.28 14.93
C LEU A 489 -35.28 10.82 14.10
N THR A 490 -35.05 10.31 12.89
CA THR A 490 -36.10 9.75 12.05
C THR A 490 -35.54 8.81 10.98
N THR A 491 -36.37 7.86 10.54
CA THR A 491 -36.12 7.03 9.35
C THR A 491 -37.01 7.53 8.22
N ILE A 492 -36.42 7.87 7.07
CA ILE A 492 -37.16 8.37 5.91
C ILE A 492 -37.85 7.19 5.20
N ARG A 493 -39.18 7.16 5.22
CA ARG A 493 -40.03 6.08 4.67
C ARG A 493 -41.01 6.58 3.62
N GLY A 494 -41.46 5.73 2.71
CA GLY A 494 -42.43 6.06 1.67
C GLY A 494 -41.78 6.60 0.40
N PRO A 495 -42.55 7.23 -0.49
CA PRO A 495 -42.18 7.30 -1.89
C PRO A 495 -41.00 8.22 -2.15
N TRP A 496 -40.23 7.85 -3.17
CA TRP A 496 -39.15 8.63 -3.74
C TRP A 496 -39.40 8.86 -5.23
N GLU A 497 -39.06 10.05 -5.67
CA GLU A 497 -38.95 10.35 -7.09
C GLU A 497 -37.54 10.01 -7.55
N LEU A 498 -37.39 9.14 -8.54
CA LEU A 498 -36.10 8.76 -9.10
C LEU A 498 -35.99 9.27 -10.54
N THR A 499 -34.99 10.12 -10.79
CA THR A 499 -34.59 10.55 -12.13
C THR A 499 -33.33 9.79 -12.54
N LEU A 500 -33.39 9.03 -13.63
CA LEU A 500 -32.26 8.26 -14.15
C LEU A 500 -31.57 9.05 -15.27
N GLN A 501 -30.24 8.98 -15.32
CA GLN A 501 -29.45 9.61 -16.38
C GLN A 501 -30.00 9.22 -17.76
N PRO A 502 -30.24 10.18 -18.66
CA PRO A 502 -30.84 9.92 -19.96
C PRO A 502 -29.92 9.10 -20.87
N ASP A 503 -30.49 8.59 -21.97
CA ASP A 503 -29.78 7.89 -23.05
C ASP A 503 -29.08 6.59 -22.65
N LEU A 504 -29.52 5.94 -21.56
CA LEU A 504 -28.98 4.67 -21.05
C LEU A 504 -30.05 3.55 -20.94
N GLY A 505 -31.15 3.74 -21.66
CA GLY A 505 -32.21 2.76 -21.85
C GLY A 505 -33.28 2.70 -20.76
N ALA A 506 -33.11 3.42 -19.66
CA ALA A 506 -34.12 3.58 -18.64
C ALA A 506 -35.09 4.75 -18.96
N PRO A 507 -36.34 4.71 -18.49
CA PRO A 507 -37.18 5.90 -18.46
C PRO A 507 -36.52 7.00 -17.62
N GLU A 508 -36.64 8.25 -18.08
CA GLU A 508 -36.00 9.40 -17.42
C GLU A 508 -36.45 9.55 -15.96
N LYS A 509 -37.72 9.24 -15.66
CA LYS A 509 -38.31 9.46 -14.34
C LYS A 509 -39.27 8.35 -13.95
N ILE A 510 -39.10 7.82 -12.74
CA ILE A 510 -40.01 6.84 -12.13
C ILE A 510 -40.32 7.22 -10.68
N ALA A 511 -41.49 6.80 -10.21
CA ALA A 511 -41.82 6.84 -8.79
C ALA A 511 -41.49 5.48 -8.16
N LEU A 512 -40.85 5.50 -7.00
CA LEU A 512 -40.58 4.31 -6.20
C LEU A 512 -41.39 4.43 -4.91
N ASP A 513 -42.27 3.46 -4.65
CA ASP A 513 -43.04 3.44 -3.40
C ASP A 513 -42.14 3.19 -2.18
N ASP A 514 -41.14 2.33 -2.36
CA ASP A 514 -40.10 1.98 -1.39
C ASP A 514 -38.72 1.90 -2.05
N LEU A 515 -37.67 2.01 -1.23
CA LEU A 515 -36.29 1.83 -1.68
C LEU A 515 -36.00 0.35 -1.95
N SER A 516 -35.47 0.03 -3.13
CA SER A 516 -35.10 -1.32 -3.55
C SER A 516 -33.90 -1.27 -4.50
N SER A 517 -33.31 -2.43 -4.78
CA SER A 517 -32.31 -2.51 -5.85
C SER A 517 -32.96 -2.19 -7.20
N TRP A 518 -32.27 -1.45 -8.08
CA TRP A 518 -32.74 -1.22 -9.45
C TRP A 518 -32.91 -2.52 -10.22
N THR A 519 -32.10 -3.54 -9.90
CA THR A 519 -32.13 -4.87 -10.52
C THR A 519 -33.43 -5.63 -10.29
N ASP A 520 -34.20 -5.24 -9.27
CA ASP A 520 -35.47 -5.88 -8.91
C ASP A 520 -36.65 -5.27 -9.66
N ASN A 521 -36.41 -4.20 -10.44
CA ASN A 521 -37.44 -3.55 -11.24
C ASN A 521 -37.82 -4.42 -12.45
N ASN A 522 -39.11 -4.41 -12.80
CA ASN A 522 -39.63 -5.15 -13.96
C ASN A 522 -39.33 -4.46 -15.30
N ASP A 523 -39.09 -3.14 -15.29
CA ASP A 523 -38.66 -2.41 -16.48
C ASP A 523 -37.20 -2.78 -16.81
N PRO A 524 -36.92 -3.37 -17.99
CA PRO A 524 -35.56 -3.77 -18.36
C PRO A 524 -34.57 -2.59 -18.42
N GLY A 525 -35.04 -1.40 -18.78
CA GLY A 525 -34.24 -0.19 -18.79
C GLY A 525 -33.69 0.15 -17.41
N VAL A 526 -34.55 0.07 -16.38
CA VAL A 526 -34.17 0.30 -14.97
C VAL A 526 -33.34 -0.87 -14.43
N LYS A 527 -33.76 -2.12 -14.70
CA LYS A 527 -33.10 -3.35 -14.24
C LYS A 527 -31.62 -3.42 -14.62
N TYR A 528 -31.32 -3.05 -15.87
CA TYR A 528 -29.98 -3.09 -16.44
C TYR A 528 -29.34 -1.69 -16.49
N PHE A 529 -29.85 -0.70 -15.75
CA PHE A 529 -29.29 0.64 -15.75
C PHE A 529 -27.87 0.65 -15.17
N SER A 530 -26.97 1.42 -15.81
CA SER A 530 -25.66 1.78 -15.26
C SER A 530 -25.40 3.25 -15.49
N GLY A 531 -25.15 4.01 -14.43
CA GLY A 531 -25.02 5.47 -14.45
C GLY A 531 -25.50 6.08 -13.13
N THR A 532 -25.88 7.36 -13.16
CA THR A 532 -26.37 8.07 -11.98
C THR A 532 -27.90 8.12 -11.92
N GLY A 533 -28.48 7.70 -10.80
CA GLY A 533 -29.87 7.89 -10.43
C GLY A 533 -30.01 8.93 -9.30
N THR A 534 -30.83 9.96 -9.53
CA THR A 534 -31.09 11.04 -8.57
C THR A 534 -32.41 10.81 -7.85
N TYR A 535 -32.34 10.49 -6.57
CA TYR A 535 -33.50 10.35 -5.68
C TYR A 535 -33.84 11.72 -5.09
N THR A 536 -35.07 12.19 -5.29
CA THR A 536 -35.55 13.49 -4.81
C THR A 536 -36.71 13.33 -3.86
N ARG A 537 -36.67 14.06 -2.75
CA ARG A 537 -37.77 14.11 -1.77
C ARG A 537 -37.72 15.36 -0.89
N ILE A 538 -38.89 15.79 -0.40
CA ILE A 538 -38.99 16.76 0.69
C ILE A 538 -39.04 16.03 2.03
N ILE A 539 -38.16 16.41 2.96
CA ILE A 539 -38.18 15.96 4.35
C ILE A 539 -38.50 17.13 5.28
N LYS A 540 -39.19 16.85 6.39
CA LYS A 540 -39.50 17.84 7.41
C LYS A 540 -38.58 17.67 8.61
N ALA A 541 -37.74 18.66 8.86
CA ALA A 541 -36.87 18.70 10.04
C ALA A 541 -37.58 19.39 11.19
N GLU A 542 -37.66 18.72 12.34
CA GLU A 542 -38.28 19.27 13.54
C GLU A 542 -37.37 20.33 14.18
N GLU A 543 -37.95 21.38 14.77
CA GLU A 543 -37.19 22.47 15.41
C GLU A 543 -36.27 21.97 16.53
N ASN A 544 -36.69 20.93 17.26
CA ASN A 544 -35.93 20.31 18.34
C ASN A 544 -34.65 19.58 17.88
N TRP A 545 -34.45 19.37 16.56
CA TRP A 545 -33.21 18.77 16.05
C TRP A 545 -32.03 19.74 16.15
N PHE A 546 -32.30 21.05 16.13
CA PHE A 546 -31.30 22.13 16.00
C PHE A 546 -30.85 22.73 17.33
N ASN A 547 -30.86 21.95 18.42
CA ASN A 547 -30.24 22.39 19.67
C ASN A 547 -28.74 22.67 19.44
N THR A 548 -28.17 23.67 20.13
CA THR A 548 -26.85 24.24 19.81
C THR A 548 -25.68 23.27 19.81
N ASP A 549 -25.80 22.13 20.51
CA ASP A 549 -24.73 21.15 20.68
C ASP A 549 -24.90 19.92 19.77
N ASN A 550 -25.98 19.86 18.98
CA ASN A 550 -26.27 18.73 18.09
C ASN A 550 -25.62 18.94 16.71
N ARG A 551 -24.93 17.91 16.24
CA ARG A 551 -24.59 17.73 14.82
C ARG A 551 -25.61 16.79 14.20
N ILE A 552 -26.10 17.10 13.00
CA ILE A 552 -27.08 16.28 12.29
C ILE A 552 -26.38 15.57 11.14
N ARG A 553 -26.56 14.25 11.06
CA ARG A 553 -26.01 13.40 10.02
C ARG A 553 -27.12 12.70 9.25
N ILE A 554 -26.85 12.40 7.99
CA ILE A 554 -27.62 11.43 7.20
C ILE A 554 -26.84 10.12 7.15
N ASP A 555 -27.52 9.00 7.36
CA ASP A 555 -27.04 7.65 7.09
C ASP A 555 -27.87 7.09 5.94
N LEU A 556 -27.22 6.75 4.82
CA LEU A 556 -27.89 6.22 3.64
C LEU A 556 -28.21 4.72 3.74
N GLY A 557 -27.75 4.05 4.80
CA GLY A 557 -27.92 2.61 4.98
C GLY A 557 -27.14 1.84 3.93
N ASN A 558 -27.80 0.90 3.26
CA ASN A 558 -27.21 0.15 2.15
C ASN A 558 -27.38 0.93 0.84
N LEU A 559 -26.28 1.04 0.10
CA LEU A 559 -26.15 1.81 -1.13
C LEU A 559 -25.19 1.06 -2.06
N LYS A 560 -25.47 1.08 -3.36
CA LYS A 560 -24.59 0.52 -4.39
C LYS A 560 -24.38 1.51 -5.55
N ASP A 561 -23.22 2.15 -5.67
CA ASP A 561 -21.96 1.99 -4.89
C ASP A 561 -21.46 3.26 -4.20
N LEU A 562 -21.87 4.43 -4.68
CA LEU A 562 -21.49 5.72 -4.10
C LEU A 562 -22.57 6.76 -4.35
N ALA A 563 -22.60 7.79 -3.50
CA ALA A 563 -23.64 8.82 -3.55
C ALA A 563 -23.10 10.21 -3.23
N GLU A 564 -23.58 11.21 -3.97
CA GLU A 564 -23.53 12.61 -3.56
C GLU A 564 -24.86 12.97 -2.88
N VAL A 565 -24.80 13.63 -1.72
CA VAL A 565 -26.01 14.12 -1.03
C VAL A 565 -26.07 15.63 -1.13
N LEU A 566 -27.17 16.16 -1.64
CA LEU A 566 -27.47 17.57 -1.64
C LEU A 566 -28.68 17.84 -0.75
N VAL A 567 -28.58 18.89 0.07
CA VAL A 567 -29.68 19.38 0.91
C VAL A 567 -29.93 20.83 0.53
N ASN A 568 -31.18 21.14 0.14
CA ASN A 568 -31.58 22.45 -0.35
C ASN A 568 -30.69 22.97 -1.51
N GLY A 569 -30.34 22.06 -2.43
CA GLY A 569 -29.49 22.36 -3.60
C GLY A 569 -27.99 22.54 -3.30
N LYS A 570 -27.54 22.33 -2.05
CA LYS A 570 -26.12 22.41 -1.66
C LYS A 570 -25.56 21.03 -1.37
N SER A 571 -24.42 20.71 -1.97
CA SER A 571 -23.71 19.44 -1.71
C SER A 571 -23.19 19.38 -0.27
N SER A 572 -23.47 18.27 0.40
CA SER A 572 -22.94 17.90 1.72
C SER A 572 -21.75 16.93 1.60
N GLY A 573 -21.40 16.52 0.37
CA GLY A 573 -20.26 15.64 0.08
C GLY A 573 -20.64 14.34 -0.64
N ILE A 574 -19.62 13.54 -0.90
CA ILE A 574 -19.71 12.24 -1.60
C ILE A 574 -19.28 11.14 -0.64
N VAL A 575 -20.10 10.09 -0.52
CA VAL A 575 -19.80 8.86 0.21
C VAL A 575 -19.56 7.72 -0.76
N TRP A 576 -18.48 6.98 -0.53
CA TRP A 576 -18.00 5.95 -1.46
C TRP A 576 -17.50 4.69 -0.75
N LYS A 577 -17.66 4.62 0.58
CA LYS A 577 -17.45 3.43 1.40
C LYS A 577 -18.42 3.40 2.55
N THR A 578 -18.68 2.22 3.08
CA THR A 578 -19.39 2.04 4.34
C THR A 578 -18.62 2.60 5.55
N PRO A 579 -19.32 3.10 6.58
CA PRO A 579 -20.75 3.49 6.55
C PRO A 579 -20.98 4.73 5.66
N PHE A 580 -22.08 4.75 4.91
CA PHE A 580 -22.41 5.83 3.97
C PHE A 580 -23.06 7.02 4.70
N ARG A 581 -22.26 7.74 5.48
CA ARG A 581 -22.73 8.82 6.38
C ARG A 581 -22.11 10.17 6.02
N LEU A 582 -22.90 11.23 6.13
CA LEU A 582 -22.45 12.62 5.96
C LEU A 582 -23.03 13.53 7.03
N ASP A 583 -22.25 14.53 7.43
CA ASP A 583 -22.74 15.66 8.20
C ASP A 583 -23.53 16.58 7.27
N ILE A 584 -24.78 16.85 7.62
CA ILE A 584 -25.69 17.73 6.85
C ILE A 584 -26.12 18.96 7.65
N THR A 585 -25.52 19.18 8.83
CA THR A 585 -25.92 20.21 9.81
C THR A 585 -26.03 21.59 9.14
N ASP A 586 -25.01 21.98 8.38
CA ASP A 586 -24.90 23.33 7.81
C ASP A 586 -25.87 23.59 6.63
N ASN A 587 -26.41 22.53 6.03
CA ASN A 587 -27.29 22.62 4.87
C ASN A 587 -28.78 22.40 5.21
N LEU A 588 -29.08 21.83 6.38
CA LEU A 588 -30.44 21.57 6.86
C LEU A 588 -31.02 22.79 7.59
N LYS A 589 -32.33 23.03 7.49
CA LYS A 589 -33.06 24.09 8.20
C LYS A 589 -34.34 23.54 8.86
N PRO A 590 -34.92 24.20 9.88
CA PRO A 590 -36.22 23.82 10.40
C PRO A 590 -37.32 23.83 9.32
N GLY A 591 -38.25 22.88 9.41
CA GLY A 591 -39.33 22.72 8.43
C GLY A 591 -38.91 21.94 7.19
N ASP A 592 -39.42 22.33 6.03
CA ASP A 592 -39.25 21.57 4.79
C ASP A 592 -37.87 21.77 4.16
N ASN A 593 -37.25 20.64 3.78
CA ASN A 593 -35.95 20.59 3.12
C ASN A 593 -36.03 19.68 1.90
N THR A 594 -35.50 20.15 0.77
CA THR A 594 -35.31 19.31 -0.40
C THR A 594 -34.06 18.46 -0.20
N LEU A 595 -34.20 17.15 -0.32
CA LEU A 595 -33.11 16.18 -0.28
C LEU A 595 -32.96 15.55 -1.65
N GLU A 596 -31.77 15.65 -2.22
CA GLU A 596 -31.38 14.99 -3.46
C GLU A 596 -30.21 14.04 -3.18
N ILE A 597 -30.33 12.78 -3.56
CA ILE A 597 -29.28 11.78 -3.39
C ILE A 597 -28.95 11.21 -4.77
N LYS A 598 -27.77 11.57 -5.30
CA LYS A 598 -27.28 11.11 -6.60
C LYS A 598 -26.46 9.85 -6.42
N VAL A 599 -27.09 8.71 -6.64
CA VAL A 599 -26.46 7.39 -6.53
C VAL A 599 -25.90 6.95 -7.86
N THR A 600 -24.67 6.45 -7.87
CA THR A 600 -24.03 5.90 -9.07
C THR A 600 -23.56 4.48 -8.81
N ASN A 601 -23.92 3.59 -9.73
CA ASN A 601 -23.50 2.18 -9.75
C ASN A 601 -22.39 1.98 -10.79
N LEU A 602 -22.15 0.73 -11.20
CA LEU A 602 -21.07 0.33 -12.13
C LEU A 602 -21.62 -0.09 -13.49
N TRP A 603 -20.77 -0.06 -14.54
CA TRP A 603 -21.14 -0.46 -15.91
C TRP A 603 -21.61 -1.91 -16.09
N VAL A 604 -21.36 -2.77 -15.10
CA VAL A 604 -21.64 -4.22 -15.15
C VAL A 604 -23.06 -4.53 -15.61
N ASN A 605 -24.06 -3.88 -15.01
CA ASN A 605 -25.47 -4.20 -15.29
C ASN A 605 -25.87 -3.82 -16.71
N ARG A 606 -25.43 -2.66 -17.22
CA ARG A 606 -25.72 -2.25 -18.60
C ARG A 606 -24.98 -3.09 -19.62
N LEU A 607 -23.73 -3.50 -19.35
CA LEU A 607 -22.98 -4.44 -20.19
C LEU A 607 -23.69 -5.79 -20.30
N ILE A 608 -24.22 -6.32 -19.19
CA ILE A 608 -25.03 -7.56 -19.17
C ILE A 608 -26.37 -7.34 -19.89
N GLY A 609 -26.97 -6.17 -19.72
CA GLY A 609 -28.21 -5.78 -20.37
C GLY A 609 -28.11 -5.71 -21.89
N ASP A 610 -26.97 -5.26 -22.42
CA ASP A 610 -26.74 -5.09 -23.87
C ASP A 610 -26.45 -6.40 -24.62
N VAL A 611 -26.26 -7.50 -23.88
CA VAL A 611 -26.05 -8.85 -24.42
C VAL A 611 -27.24 -9.78 -24.18
N GLN A 612 -28.35 -9.28 -23.60
CA GLN A 612 -29.57 -10.06 -23.46
C GLN A 612 -30.12 -10.47 -24.84
N PRO A 613 -30.84 -11.60 -24.92
CA PRO A 613 -31.58 -11.98 -26.14
C PRO A 613 -32.51 -10.84 -26.59
N ASP A 614 -32.67 -10.70 -27.91
CA ASP A 614 -33.60 -9.74 -28.54
C ASP A 614 -33.30 -8.23 -28.37
N VAL A 615 -32.16 -7.87 -27.78
CA VAL A 615 -31.72 -6.47 -27.68
C VAL A 615 -31.37 -5.91 -29.06
N LYS A 616 -32.08 -4.86 -29.48
CA LYS A 616 -31.88 -4.16 -30.77
C LYS A 616 -31.03 -2.91 -30.66
N VAL A 617 -31.01 -2.27 -29.49
CA VAL A 617 -30.27 -1.04 -29.21
C VAL A 617 -29.28 -1.33 -28.11
N LYS A 618 -28.00 -1.07 -28.38
CA LYS A 618 -26.93 -1.15 -27.39
C LYS A 618 -26.56 0.26 -26.94
N TYR A 619 -26.33 0.42 -25.64
CA TYR A 619 -25.92 1.68 -25.02
C TYR A 619 -24.41 1.70 -24.78
N THR A 620 -23.78 0.54 -24.79
CA THR A 620 -22.36 0.35 -24.47
C THR A 620 -21.53 -0.07 -25.68
N TYR A 621 -20.26 0.29 -25.62
CA TYR A 621 -19.20 -0.13 -26.51
C TYR A 621 -17.97 -0.52 -25.69
N THR A 622 -17.44 -1.71 -25.97
CA THR A 622 -16.17 -2.22 -25.46
C THR A 622 -15.39 -2.87 -26.60
N THR A 623 -14.06 -2.91 -26.50
CA THR A 623 -13.20 -3.53 -27.53
C THR A 623 -13.29 -5.06 -27.54
N ILE A 624 -13.63 -5.67 -26.41
CA ILE A 624 -13.88 -7.10 -26.24
C ILE A 624 -15.15 -7.32 -25.41
N PRO A 625 -15.86 -8.45 -25.58
CA PRO A 625 -16.98 -8.80 -24.71
C PRO A 625 -16.47 -9.22 -23.32
N PHE A 626 -17.07 -8.67 -22.27
CA PHE A 626 -16.71 -8.98 -20.87
C PHE A 626 -17.73 -9.86 -20.14
N TYR A 627 -19.00 -9.80 -20.55
CA TYR A 627 -20.10 -10.46 -19.88
C TYR A 627 -20.96 -11.26 -20.86
N GLN A 628 -21.52 -12.36 -20.35
CA GLN A 628 -22.55 -13.15 -21.01
C GLN A 628 -23.93 -12.75 -20.47
N ALA A 629 -25.00 -13.13 -21.19
CA ALA A 629 -26.38 -12.79 -20.81
C ALA A 629 -26.82 -13.36 -19.46
N ASP A 630 -26.22 -14.48 -19.04
CA ASP A 630 -26.51 -15.18 -17.78
C ASP A 630 -25.61 -14.74 -16.61
N ALA A 631 -24.71 -13.78 -16.82
CA ALA A 631 -23.91 -13.22 -15.74
C ALA A 631 -24.80 -12.56 -14.67
N PRO A 632 -24.48 -12.72 -13.38
CA PRO A 632 -25.29 -12.14 -12.30
C PRO A 632 -25.20 -10.61 -12.33
N LEU A 633 -26.34 -9.95 -12.13
CA LEU A 633 -26.38 -8.51 -11.92
C LEU A 633 -25.82 -8.14 -10.55
N LEU A 634 -25.22 -6.96 -10.45
CA LEU A 634 -24.82 -6.37 -9.18
C LEU A 634 -25.99 -5.60 -8.57
N PRO A 635 -26.26 -5.75 -7.26
CA PRO A 635 -27.22 -4.89 -6.57
C PRO A 635 -26.88 -3.42 -6.80
N SER A 636 -27.89 -2.56 -6.94
CA SER A 636 -27.70 -1.22 -7.48
C SER A 636 -28.71 -0.22 -6.93
N GLY A 637 -28.27 1.03 -6.69
CA GLY A 637 -29.14 2.11 -6.24
C GLY A 637 -29.12 2.35 -4.73
N LEU A 638 -30.09 3.12 -4.25
CA LEU A 638 -30.32 3.39 -2.82
C LEU A 638 -31.24 2.32 -2.24
N LEU A 639 -30.70 1.44 -1.40
CA LEU A 639 -31.44 0.33 -0.79
C LEU A 639 -31.94 0.70 0.63
N GLY A 640 -31.27 1.64 1.29
CA GLY A 640 -31.67 2.15 2.60
C GLY A 640 -31.43 1.16 3.75
N PRO A 641 -32.09 1.38 4.91
CA PRO A 641 -32.94 2.52 5.20
C PRO A 641 -32.14 3.83 5.27
N VAL A 642 -32.75 4.95 4.85
CA VAL A 642 -32.15 6.28 5.05
C VAL A 642 -32.60 6.84 6.40
N GLN A 643 -31.64 7.30 7.21
CA GLN A 643 -31.88 7.80 8.56
C GLN A 643 -31.27 9.19 8.75
N ILE A 644 -31.91 10.00 9.58
CA ILE A 644 -31.37 11.24 10.11
C ILE A 644 -30.98 11.00 11.55
N LEU A 645 -29.73 11.27 11.88
CA LEU A 645 -29.11 10.99 13.17
C LEU A 645 -28.64 12.29 13.83
N SER A 646 -28.85 12.44 15.13
CA SER A 646 -28.17 13.47 15.93
C SER A 646 -26.93 12.89 16.58
N LEU A 647 -25.84 13.65 16.56
CA LEU A 647 -24.62 13.39 17.30
C LEU A 647 -24.41 14.53 18.30
N SER A 648 -24.40 14.22 19.58
CA SER A 648 -24.24 15.19 20.67
C SER A 648 -23.24 14.68 21.70
N GLU A 649 -22.63 15.60 22.46
CA GLU A 649 -21.84 15.22 23.64
C GLU A 649 -22.75 14.61 24.71
N LYS A 650 -22.24 13.60 25.42
CA LYS A 650 -22.95 12.90 26.50
C LYS A 650 -22.74 13.55 27.86
#